data_AF-A0A842WI85-F1
#
_entry.id   AF-A0A842WI85-F1
#
_cell.length_a   1.000
_cell.length_b   1.000
_cell.length_c   1.000
_cell.angle_alpha   90.00
_cell.angle_beta   90.00
_cell.angle_gamma   90.00
#
_symmetry.space_group_name_H-M   'P 1'
#
loop_
_entity.id
_entity.type
_entity.pdbx_description
1 polymer ?
#
loop_
_entity_poly.entity_id
_entity_poly.type
_entity_poly.pdbx_seq_one_letter_code
_entity_poly.pdbx_strand_id
1 'polypeptide(L)'
;MKARFLILLVLVAASSINAASESYPRPWENETWVDENPYAHCFFGIMFLDISGSLVADEDKLIESSLNQSIPDFQESLDTIRLGEIHSELAVGGKTNNNIDRAIEAKDNADEIRLGVEDIVPLKYSWDVWSYPGYWGDCIDYSLLALEGYAAEINQKRGEFESWRGKLQYAGVCDEDYAGQSIEYCNMPLEDAKCVASGIWEDVPDFEWYYGCMHEHWETIDSLDSRLNGVMLAYNETVDMCEDGREEAENRKAEADSKFSEIEGEELGSIYRSSYGEGNSGALGVRGTYERLVETKDAADAEYSKAEKADEGDSKWLKDCIVGSGNAISGYELVLQSSILEEADSVVEEYGEGAWERLEEANTIENKMGGLGKDRLATARAECTAGDGAGTLGQRFVHYGKCTKYANMAIESAEEGEGALEAYISAELSWLDGFLSKAEEDFIDTHIERAQEALLEQGMPADFLEVVENIEESILAKAEHKYGYLEEKRAALKADILLGGQQFGYLNSWFEVGEECYSGNVLDYSCALGQLNEMGSLYLEIEGELLAQKDLLVESSLVVDEEERLEIPKLDDPSEAYLYVDITNPTKFSGEDVVVEIPTSFEFRKLDLVSGSDYVRMVTPSRNKIEIYLTTIGPEETIHLQFKKEHVVCRSKSYEEEAFGDSEGGATVSKTLKIDCEQEVGGIILGEGFEADEVYVNGLRAEMEEGCLPSVFAEGAHTIEMESYEIDAYDVERELAFASTLGQTTNIELFFNFEPKKDLEYIAYSSVEEGKDLDDLDVFGYTGEKITEKKTMGESTIFFKVHDLVEGKEAKVRVSYEISDLEDYLNEQILYYSGQNLTEEEEVLLTQAKNYLLADENTGAYQAIEELRGKTEKRKKAEGKVAQKHEKICEKIEEKIAKLSAAVSLAEELGISNNIIREMVSRLSELEDALGTEVESGALVGPLESFDMNWEKRELTKISKELLKLEKDVKEQWSETGMEDEAVGDAIEEVEQKNSQFSGSLDFEDGVRAFYALGLAESALEKLGEEQDSSDAENKALLESELEDGYDLLEEYSREYEEADGTHLEGLFMKKPSEISKSFKEASSSEDYDGAISGITELEEEMEGTMELLKKEAERTGENVEALYSEVKDEMKEADAAFVEASIQNAENYYSNGEYVRAIKSLEDGIRRLQSFERKQEGLLVLAITGLLVLGIIALYLLRDQIPKDLLPKKEEKKYKKLKREPPSP
;
A
#
# COMPACT_ATOMS: atom_id res chain seq x y z
N MET A 1 -45.92 -7.15 10.57
CA MET A 1 -46.75 -7.40 9.36
C MET A 1 -47.07 -6.13 8.55
N LYS A 2 -47.14 -4.92 9.15
CA LYS A 2 -47.29 -3.66 8.41
C LYS A 2 -45.98 -3.08 7.85
N ALA A 3 -44.82 -3.38 8.46
CA ALA A 3 -43.50 -2.97 7.95
C ALA A 3 -43.07 -3.72 6.68
N ARG A 4 -43.34 -5.03 6.60
CA ARG A 4 -43.10 -5.83 5.38
C ARG A 4 -43.96 -5.42 4.18
N PHE A 5 -45.08 -4.74 4.39
CA PHE A 5 -45.92 -4.19 3.31
C PHE A 5 -45.41 -2.83 2.82
N LEU A 6 -44.66 -2.09 3.64
CA LEU A 6 -44.00 -0.85 3.24
C LEU A 6 -42.73 -1.18 2.44
N ILE A 7 -41.95 -2.17 2.87
CA ILE A 7 -40.75 -2.63 2.17
C ILE A 7 -41.10 -3.29 0.82
N LEU A 8 -42.20 -4.04 0.72
CA LEU A 8 -42.68 -4.54 -0.58
C LEU A 8 -43.24 -3.42 -1.47
N LEU A 9 -43.73 -2.30 -0.92
CA LEU A 9 -44.17 -1.14 -1.70
C LEU A 9 -43.00 -0.27 -2.17
N VAL A 10 -41.91 -0.21 -1.39
CA VAL A 10 -40.66 0.44 -1.78
C VAL A 10 -39.88 -0.42 -2.78
N LEU A 11 -39.84 -1.75 -2.61
CA LEU A 11 -39.22 -2.67 -3.57
C LEU A 11 -40.04 -2.84 -4.86
N VAL A 12 -41.38 -2.72 -4.82
CA VAL A 12 -42.21 -2.66 -6.04
C VAL A 12 -42.12 -1.29 -6.70
N ALA A 13 -41.88 -0.21 -5.96
CA ALA A 13 -41.59 1.10 -6.54
C ALA A 13 -40.20 1.13 -7.19
N ALA A 14 -39.18 0.55 -6.56
CA ALA A 14 -37.81 0.46 -7.09
C ALA A 14 -37.70 -0.49 -8.29
N SER A 15 -38.41 -1.64 -8.28
CA SER A 15 -38.40 -2.56 -9.44
C SER A 15 -39.28 -2.12 -10.60
N SER A 16 -40.17 -1.14 -10.42
CA SER A 16 -40.88 -0.48 -11.53
C SER A 16 -40.14 0.72 -12.15
N ILE A 17 -38.97 1.11 -11.61
CA ILE A 17 -38.11 2.16 -12.18
C ILE A 17 -37.12 1.60 -13.22
N ASN A 18 -36.85 0.29 -13.23
CA ASN A 18 -35.93 -0.34 -14.19
C ASN A 18 -36.55 -0.83 -15.51
N ALA A 19 -37.71 -0.31 -15.95
CA ALA A 19 -38.28 -0.67 -17.25
C ALA A 19 -39.15 0.42 -17.93
N ALA A 20 -39.06 1.66 -17.47
CA ALA A 20 -39.48 2.81 -18.26
C ALA A 20 -38.24 3.67 -18.41
N SER A 21 -37.71 3.77 -19.63
CA SER A 21 -36.80 4.83 -20.02
C SER A 21 -37.53 6.17 -19.87
N GLU A 22 -37.68 6.65 -18.64
CA GLU A 22 -37.76 8.08 -18.42
C GLU A 22 -36.37 8.58 -18.77
N SER A 23 -36.22 8.99 -20.04
CA SER A 23 -35.15 9.89 -20.41
C SER A 23 -35.13 10.99 -19.35
N TYR A 24 -34.03 11.09 -18.60
CA TYR A 24 -33.75 12.30 -17.84
C TYR A 24 -34.12 13.48 -18.76
N PRO A 25 -34.93 14.45 -18.28
CA PRO A 25 -35.30 15.58 -19.11
C PRO A 25 -33.99 16.17 -19.61
N ARG A 26 -33.80 16.07 -20.92
CA ARG A 26 -32.53 16.42 -21.53
C ARG A 26 -32.25 17.86 -21.12
N PRO A 27 -30.99 18.27 -20.87
CA PRO A 27 -30.71 19.60 -20.35
C PRO A 27 -31.33 20.74 -21.20
N TRP A 28 -31.50 20.51 -22.50
CA TRP A 28 -32.19 21.42 -23.44
C TRP A 28 -33.73 21.45 -23.36
N GLU A 29 -34.35 20.58 -22.57
CA GLU A 29 -35.76 20.62 -22.19
C GLU A 29 -35.98 21.42 -20.88
N ASN A 30 -34.90 21.75 -20.16
CA ASN A 30 -34.91 22.59 -18.97
C ASN A 30 -34.60 24.05 -19.34
N GLU A 31 -35.63 24.90 -19.37
CA GLU A 31 -35.52 26.34 -19.69
C GLU A 31 -34.43 27.05 -18.85
N THR A 32 -34.24 26.65 -17.59
CA THR A 32 -33.28 27.32 -16.70
C THR A 32 -31.84 26.97 -17.07
N TRP A 33 -31.60 25.73 -17.48
CA TRP A 33 -30.29 25.28 -17.96
C TRP A 33 -29.95 25.89 -19.32
N VAL A 34 -30.94 26.04 -20.22
CA VAL A 34 -30.78 26.71 -21.53
C VAL A 34 -30.49 28.21 -21.37
N ASP A 35 -31.13 28.87 -20.41
CA ASP A 35 -30.89 30.28 -20.09
C ASP A 35 -29.49 30.53 -19.48
N GLU A 36 -28.96 29.55 -18.73
CA GLU A 36 -27.61 29.59 -18.14
C GLU A 36 -26.52 29.14 -19.12
N ASN A 37 -26.88 28.48 -20.23
CA ASN A 37 -25.98 28.00 -21.29
C ASN A 37 -26.40 28.56 -22.66
N PRO A 38 -26.15 29.86 -22.94
CA PRO A 38 -26.68 30.57 -24.11
C PRO A 38 -26.24 30.00 -25.48
N TYR A 39 -25.25 29.11 -25.50
CA TYR A 39 -24.72 28.44 -26.69
C TYR A 39 -25.67 27.36 -27.25
N ALA A 40 -26.61 26.84 -26.47
CA ALA A 40 -27.63 25.88 -26.92
C ALA A 40 -28.67 26.51 -27.88
N HIS A 41 -28.88 27.84 -27.81
CA HIS A 41 -29.76 28.55 -28.73
C HIS A 41 -29.27 28.52 -30.18
N CYS A 42 -27.96 28.43 -30.39
CA CYS A 42 -27.38 28.33 -31.73
C CYS A 42 -27.61 26.94 -32.35
N PHE A 43 -27.60 25.89 -31.51
CA PHE A 43 -27.92 24.50 -31.88
C PHE A 43 -29.38 24.35 -32.37
N PHE A 44 -30.33 25.09 -31.75
CA PHE A 44 -31.73 25.11 -32.18
C PHE A 44 -31.99 25.96 -33.44
N GLY A 45 -31.16 26.98 -33.71
CA GLY A 45 -31.26 27.81 -34.91
C GLY A 45 -31.04 27.03 -36.21
N ILE A 46 -30.14 26.04 -36.18
CA ILE A 46 -29.80 25.18 -37.32
C ILE A 46 -30.92 24.14 -37.58
N MET A 47 -31.49 23.51 -36.55
CA MET A 47 -32.67 22.64 -36.72
C MET A 47 -33.93 23.38 -37.22
N PHE A 48 -34.08 24.67 -36.89
CA PHE A 48 -35.21 25.46 -37.38
C PHE A 48 -35.12 25.76 -38.88
N LEU A 49 -33.92 25.78 -39.46
CA LEU A 49 -33.70 25.95 -40.90
C LEU A 49 -34.11 24.70 -41.68
N ASP A 50 -33.85 23.50 -41.16
CA ASP A 50 -34.22 22.24 -41.82
C ASP A 50 -35.75 21.99 -41.79
N ILE A 51 -36.43 22.42 -40.72
CA ILE A 51 -37.90 22.37 -40.63
C ILE A 51 -38.56 23.44 -41.51
N SER A 52 -37.96 24.62 -41.68
CA SER A 52 -38.53 25.71 -42.49
C SER A 52 -38.27 25.59 -44.00
N GLY A 53 -37.25 24.83 -44.42
CA GLY A 53 -37.03 24.42 -45.82
C GLY A 53 -38.19 23.59 -46.39
N SER A 54 -38.97 22.92 -45.53
CA SER A 54 -40.14 22.14 -45.94
C SER A 54 -41.42 22.97 -46.21
N LEU A 55 -41.39 24.30 -46.03
CA LEU A 55 -42.57 25.17 -46.05
C LEU A 55 -42.65 26.18 -47.21
N VAL A 56 -41.66 26.26 -48.11
CA VAL A 56 -41.68 27.22 -49.23
C VAL A 56 -42.12 26.57 -50.54
N ALA A 57 -43.44 26.49 -50.73
CA ALA A 57 -44.07 26.05 -51.98
C ALA A 57 -44.33 27.25 -52.93
N ASP A 58 -43.33 27.72 -53.68
CA ASP A 58 -43.43 28.35 -55.02
C ASP A 58 -42.05 28.90 -55.47
N GLU A 59 -41.15 28.03 -55.95
CA GLU A 59 -39.82 28.44 -56.47
C GLU A 59 -39.91 29.34 -57.72
N ASP A 60 -40.94 29.18 -58.55
CA ASP A 60 -41.02 29.82 -59.87
C ASP A 60 -41.25 31.35 -59.82
N LYS A 61 -41.69 31.91 -58.68
CA LYS A 61 -41.96 33.36 -58.56
C LYS A 61 -40.77 34.20 -58.09
N LEU A 62 -39.78 33.60 -57.44
CA LEU A 62 -38.63 34.34 -56.90
C LEU A 62 -37.58 34.61 -58.00
N ILE A 63 -37.43 33.70 -58.95
CA ILE A 63 -36.45 33.78 -60.05
C ILE A 63 -36.79 34.88 -61.06
N GLU A 64 -38.08 35.19 -61.29
CA GLU A 64 -38.47 36.26 -62.24
C GLU A 64 -38.29 37.69 -61.69
N SER A 65 -38.19 37.87 -60.36
CA SER A 65 -38.08 39.21 -59.76
C SER A 65 -36.63 39.70 -59.57
N SER A 66 -35.67 38.78 -59.52
CA SER A 66 -34.26 39.04 -59.17
C SER A 66 -33.34 39.29 -60.38
N LEU A 67 -33.78 38.99 -61.60
CA LEU A 67 -33.00 39.18 -62.83
C LEU A 67 -32.90 40.64 -63.36
N ASN A 68 -33.45 41.63 -62.65
CA ASN A 68 -33.56 43.02 -63.16
C ASN A 68 -32.90 44.11 -62.30
N GLN A 69 -32.03 43.76 -61.34
CA GLN A 69 -31.21 44.76 -60.66
C GLN A 69 -29.73 44.50 -60.90
N SER A 70 -29.02 45.54 -61.34
CA SER A 70 -27.59 45.53 -61.61
C SER A 70 -26.81 45.13 -60.36
N ILE A 71 -26.11 44.01 -60.45
CA ILE A 71 -25.18 43.50 -59.43
C ILE A 71 -24.01 44.50 -59.36
N PRO A 72 -23.73 45.13 -58.20
CA PRO A 72 -22.48 45.86 -57.99
C PRO A 72 -21.29 44.89 -58.03
N ASP A 73 -20.14 45.40 -58.47
CA ASP A 73 -18.94 44.63 -58.73
C ASP A 73 -18.50 43.83 -57.49
N PHE A 74 -18.12 42.56 -57.67
CA PHE A 74 -17.69 41.67 -56.58
C PHE A 74 -16.52 42.26 -55.78
N GLN A 75 -15.67 43.04 -56.47
CA GLN A 75 -14.55 43.76 -55.89
C GLN A 75 -14.98 44.90 -54.94
N GLU A 76 -16.11 45.57 -55.20
CA GLU A 76 -16.62 46.68 -54.38
C GLU A 76 -17.19 46.18 -53.04
N SER A 77 -17.71 44.95 -53.00
CA SER A 77 -18.16 44.29 -51.76
C SER A 77 -16.98 43.81 -50.92
N LEU A 78 -15.90 43.32 -51.56
CA LEU A 78 -14.64 42.95 -50.88
C LEU A 78 -13.87 44.16 -50.34
N ASP A 79 -13.85 45.27 -51.09
CA ASP A 79 -13.22 46.51 -50.64
C ASP A 79 -13.99 47.16 -49.47
N THR A 80 -15.31 46.96 -49.39
CA THR A 80 -16.12 47.42 -48.26
C THR A 80 -15.88 46.59 -47.00
N ILE A 81 -15.56 45.30 -47.13
CA ILE A 81 -15.12 44.43 -46.01
C ILE A 81 -13.69 44.80 -45.58
N ARG A 82 -12.81 45.12 -46.53
CA ARG A 82 -11.42 45.51 -46.24
C ARG A 82 -11.25 46.92 -45.66
N LEU A 83 -12.20 47.83 -45.87
CA LEU A 83 -12.11 49.23 -45.41
C LEU A 83 -13.13 49.61 -44.32
N GLY A 84 -13.96 48.68 -43.86
CA GLY A 84 -15.03 48.95 -42.89
C GLY A 84 -14.58 48.84 -41.43
N GLU A 85 -14.24 49.97 -40.82
CA GLU A 85 -14.21 50.16 -39.35
C GLU A 85 -15.48 49.58 -38.69
N ILE A 86 -15.37 48.41 -38.05
CA ILE A 86 -16.40 47.90 -37.12
C ILE A 86 -15.72 47.48 -35.80
N HIS A 87 -15.83 48.40 -34.85
CA HIS A 87 -15.81 48.27 -33.39
C HIS A 87 -14.88 47.24 -32.71
N SER A 88 -13.86 47.81 -32.07
CA SER A 88 -12.99 47.30 -31.02
C SER A 88 -13.71 46.92 -29.69
N GLU A 89 -14.87 46.27 -29.72
CA GLU A 89 -15.59 45.86 -28.49
C GLU A 89 -15.98 44.38 -28.42
N LEU A 90 -15.52 43.53 -29.34
CA LEU A 90 -15.64 42.08 -29.20
C LEU A 90 -14.23 41.48 -29.22
N ALA A 91 -13.74 41.12 -28.04
CA ALA A 91 -12.56 40.29 -27.89
C ALA A 91 -12.95 38.87 -28.34
N VAL A 92 -12.68 38.58 -29.61
CA VAL A 92 -12.76 37.23 -30.17
C VAL A 92 -11.39 36.57 -29.93
N GLY A 93 -11.40 35.39 -29.31
CA GLY A 93 -10.18 34.69 -28.87
C GLY A 93 -9.33 34.14 -30.03
N GLY A 94 -8.05 33.87 -29.77
CA GLY A 94 -7.07 33.48 -30.79
C GLY A 94 -7.38 32.20 -31.56
N LYS A 95 -8.21 31.29 -31.03
CA LYS A 95 -8.63 30.06 -31.74
C LYS A 95 -9.52 30.38 -32.97
N THR A 96 -10.33 31.43 -32.91
CA THR A 96 -11.26 31.80 -34.00
C THR A 96 -10.53 32.42 -35.19
N ASN A 97 -9.45 33.17 -34.96
CA ASN A 97 -8.60 33.67 -36.05
C ASN A 97 -7.87 32.52 -36.76
N ASN A 98 -7.33 31.54 -36.03
CA ASN A 98 -6.71 30.35 -36.61
C ASN A 98 -7.68 29.48 -37.43
N ASN A 99 -8.93 29.34 -36.98
CA ASN A 99 -9.93 28.56 -37.73
C ASN A 99 -10.51 29.31 -38.94
N ILE A 100 -10.58 30.64 -38.89
CA ILE A 100 -10.88 31.47 -40.07
C ILE A 100 -9.74 31.40 -41.09
N ASP A 101 -8.49 31.47 -40.64
CA ASP A 101 -7.31 31.39 -41.51
C ASP A 101 -7.16 29.99 -42.13
N ARG A 102 -7.45 28.91 -41.39
CA ARG A 102 -7.53 27.54 -41.91
C ARG A 102 -8.67 27.30 -42.89
N ALA A 103 -9.86 27.89 -42.67
CA ALA A 103 -10.97 27.80 -43.63
C ALA A 103 -10.68 28.60 -44.92
N ILE A 104 -9.88 29.66 -44.81
CA ILE A 104 -9.36 30.41 -45.96
C ILE A 104 -8.30 29.57 -46.69
N GLU A 105 -7.41 28.86 -46.00
CA GLU A 105 -6.45 27.90 -46.59
C GLU A 105 -7.13 26.68 -47.25
N ALA A 106 -8.19 26.13 -46.64
CA ALA A 106 -8.93 24.99 -47.19
C ALA A 106 -9.68 25.36 -48.49
N LYS A 107 -10.13 26.61 -48.61
CA LYS A 107 -10.71 27.16 -49.84
C LYS A 107 -9.65 27.34 -50.94
N ASP A 108 -8.42 27.69 -50.57
CA ASP A 108 -7.33 27.87 -51.51
C ASP A 108 -6.75 26.53 -52.00
N ASN A 109 -7.10 25.41 -51.35
CA ASN A 109 -6.68 24.05 -51.71
C ASN A 109 -7.75 23.18 -52.41
N ALA A 110 -9.00 23.64 -52.58
CA ALA A 110 -10.09 22.84 -53.15
C ALA A 110 -10.55 23.32 -54.55
N ASP A 111 -9.99 22.71 -55.60
CA ASP A 111 -10.32 23.01 -57.01
C ASP A 111 -11.71 22.51 -57.48
N GLU A 112 -12.53 21.84 -56.65
CA GLU A 112 -13.87 21.40 -57.05
C GLU A 112 -14.92 21.47 -55.91
N ILE A 113 -15.44 22.67 -55.63
CA ILE A 113 -16.79 22.81 -55.06
C ILE A 113 -17.61 23.78 -55.93
N ARG A 114 -18.42 23.21 -56.83
CA ARG A 114 -19.49 23.94 -57.51
C ARG A 114 -20.67 24.09 -56.57
N LEU A 115 -20.69 25.14 -55.76
CA LEU A 115 -21.94 25.61 -55.15
C LEU A 115 -22.81 26.25 -56.24
N GLY A 116 -24.00 25.69 -56.43
CA GLY A 116 -24.97 26.23 -57.37
C GLY A 116 -25.46 27.59 -56.90
N VAL A 117 -25.76 28.49 -57.83
CA VAL A 117 -26.39 29.79 -57.53
C VAL A 117 -27.74 29.60 -56.80
N GLU A 118 -28.33 28.42 -56.90
CA GLU A 118 -29.58 28.01 -56.25
C GLU A 118 -29.43 27.84 -54.72
N ASP A 119 -28.21 27.59 -54.22
CA ASP A 119 -27.92 27.40 -52.78
C ASP A 119 -27.57 28.71 -52.05
N ILE A 120 -27.14 29.76 -52.78
CA ILE A 120 -26.66 31.04 -52.21
C ILE A 120 -27.79 32.07 -52.09
N VAL A 121 -28.85 31.93 -52.90
CA VAL A 121 -29.95 32.91 -52.93
C VAL A 121 -30.76 32.94 -51.61
N PRO A 122 -31.05 31.82 -50.92
CA PRO A 122 -31.71 31.87 -49.61
C PRO A 122 -30.86 32.58 -48.54
N LEU A 123 -29.53 32.43 -48.58
CA LEU A 123 -28.58 33.03 -47.64
C LEU A 123 -28.40 34.55 -47.82
N LYS A 124 -28.69 35.11 -48.99
CA LYS A 124 -28.56 36.56 -49.22
C LYS A 124 -29.78 37.37 -48.74
N TYR A 125 -30.92 36.71 -48.53
CA TYR A 125 -32.20 37.40 -48.29
C TYR A 125 -32.85 37.11 -46.93
N SER A 126 -32.32 36.21 -46.11
CA SER A 126 -32.68 36.18 -44.68
C SER A 126 -31.98 37.34 -43.96
N TRP A 127 -32.75 38.16 -43.28
CA TRP A 127 -32.28 39.39 -42.60
C TRP A 127 -31.32 39.13 -41.41
N ASP A 128 -30.99 37.87 -41.12
CA ASP A 128 -30.13 37.46 -39.99
C ASP A 128 -28.72 36.98 -40.41
N VAL A 129 -28.36 37.01 -41.70
CA VAL A 129 -27.07 36.42 -42.17
C VAL A 129 -25.84 37.31 -41.91
N TRP A 130 -26.04 38.57 -41.56
CA TRP A 130 -24.93 39.50 -41.28
C TRP A 130 -24.26 39.25 -39.92
N SER A 131 -24.83 38.36 -39.10
CA SER A 131 -24.25 37.92 -37.83
C SER A 131 -23.75 36.46 -37.88
N TYR A 132 -24.03 35.72 -38.95
CA TYR A 132 -23.94 34.26 -38.98
C TYR A 132 -22.52 33.68 -39.08
N PRO A 133 -21.56 34.26 -39.83
CA PRO A 133 -20.20 33.70 -39.92
C PRO A 133 -19.44 33.75 -38.59
N GLY A 134 -19.60 34.83 -37.82
CA GLY A 134 -19.06 34.93 -36.46
C GLY A 134 -19.71 33.92 -35.54
N TYR A 135 -21.04 33.82 -35.57
CA TYR A 135 -21.77 32.82 -34.78
C TYR A 135 -21.46 31.37 -35.18
N TRP A 136 -21.11 31.07 -36.44
CA TRP A 136 -20.77 29.72 -36.89
C TRP A 136 -19.35 29.31 -36.48
N GLY A 137 -18.37 30.21 -36.64
CA GLY A 137 -17.01 30.00 -36.12
C GLY A 137 -17.00 29.87 -34.60
N ASP A 138 -17.70 30.78 -33.92
CA ASP A 138 -17.92 30.69 -32.47
C ASP A 138 -18.61 29.36 -32.11
N CYS A 139 -19.65 28.93 -32.84
CA CYS A 139 -20.32 27.65 -32.57
C CYS A 139 -19.41 26.43 -32.74
N ILE A 140 -18.54 26.40 -33.75
CA ILE A 140 -17.61 25.28 -33.94
C ILE A 140 -16.52 25.30 -32.87
N ASP A 141 -15.96 26.48 -32.57
CA ASP A 141 -14.98 26.64 -31.50
C ASP A 141 -15.57 26.23 -30.15
N TYR A 142 -16.80 26.67 -29.83
CA TYR A 142 -17.50 26.26 -28.61
C TYR A 142 -17.88 24.78 -28.61
N SER A 143 -18.16 24.17 -29.77
CA SER A 143 -18.47 22.74 -29.88
C SER A 143 -17.22 21.87 -29.70
N LEU A 144 -16.08 22.30 -30.24
CA LEU A 144 -14.78 21.66 -30.03
C LEU A 144 -14.29 21.85 -28.60
N LEU A 145 -14.43 23.06 -28.03
CA LEU A 145 -14.16 23.31 -26.61
C LEU A 145 -15.09 22.49 -25.69
N ALA A 146 -16.34 22.27 -26.10
CA ALA A 146 -17.26 21.38 -25.38
C ALA A 146 -16.78 19.92 -25.46
N LEU A 147 -16.35 19.43 -26.63
CA LEU A 147 -15.77 18.08 -26.77
C LEU A 147 -14.46 17.93 -25.97
N GLU A 148 -13.56 18.91 -26.01
CA GLU A 148 -12.35 18.98 -25.18
C GLU A 148 -12.73 18.95 -23.68
N GLY A 149 -13.74 19.74 -23.30
CA GLY A 149 -14.29 19.77 -21.95
C GLY A 149 -14.91 18.44 -21.52
N TYR A 150 -15.67 17.77 -22.40
CA TYR A 150 -16.25 16.45 -22.13
C TYR A 150 -15.19 15.35 -22.08
N ALA A 151 -14.14 15.42 -22.90
CA ALA A 151 -13.01 14.50 -22.83
C ALA A 151 -12.25 14.67 -21.51
N ALA A 152 -12.02 15.93 -21.08
CA ALA A 152 -11.45 16.24 -19.78
C ALA A 152 -12.36 15.75 -18.63
N GLU A 153 -13.68 15.93 -18.73
CA GLU A 153 -14.66 15.43 -17.76
C GLU A 153 -14.68 13.89 -17.72
N ILE A 154 -14.62 13.20 -18.85
CA ILE A 154 -14.48 11.73 -18.91
C ILE A 154 -13.19 11.26 -18.22
N ASN A 155 -12.06 11.92 -18.49
CA ASN A 155 -10.79 11.58 -17.87
C ASN A 155 -10.80 11.87 -16.36
N GLN A 156 -11.40 12.98 -15.94
CA GLN A 156 -11.60 13.29 -14.53
C GLN A 156 -12.47 12.23 -13.86
N LYS A 157 -13.64 11.90 -14.43
CA LYS A 157 -14.56 10.88 -13.91
C LYS A 157 -13.94 9.48 -13.87
N ARG A 158 -13.09 9.17 -14.86
CA ARG A 158 -12.30 7.94 -14.89
C ARG A 158 -11.28 7.91 -13.75
N GLY A 159 -10.55 9.01 -13.53
CA GLY A 159 -9.64 9.15 -12.39
C GLY A 159 -10.36 9.06 -11.05
N GLU A 160 -11.53 9.67 -10.92
CA GLU A 160 -12.39 9.54 -9.73
C GLU A 160 -12.84 8.09 -9.52
N PHE A 161 -13.30 7.40 -10.57
CA PHE A 161 -13.70 5.99 -10.50
C PHE A 161 -12.53 5.08 -10.11
N GLU A 162 -11.36 5.27 -10.72
CA GLU A 162 -10.15 4.49 -10.42
C GLU A 162 -9.67 4.75 -9.00
N SER A 163 -9.72 6.01 -8.52
CA SER A 163 -9.42 6.36 -7.14
C SER A 163 -10.37 5.65 -6.17
N TRP A 164 -11.68 5.71 -6.38
CA TRP A 164 -12.66 5.05 -5.53
C TRP A 164 -12.58 3.51 -5.59
N ARG A 165 -12.26 2.95 -6.76
CA ARG A 165 -11.99 1.52 -6.90
C ARG A 165 -10.70 1.13 -6.18
N GLY A 166 -9.68 1.99 -6.22
CA GLY A 166 -8.46 1.85 -5.43
C GLY A 166 -8.77 1.83 -3.94
N LYS A 167 -9.66 2.69 -3.45
CA LYS A 167 -10.13 2.64 -2.04
C LYS A 167 -10.83 1.33 -1.69
N LEU A 168 -11.68 0.77 -2.57
CA LEU A 168 -12.28 -0.55 -2.34
C LEU A 168 -11.24 -1.68 -2.32
N GLN A 169 -10.22 -1.62 -3.20
CA GLN A 169 -9.12 -2.59 -3.21
C GLN A 169 -8.29 -2.48 -1.94
N TYR A 170 -7.91 -1.27 -1.57
CA TYR A 170 -7.16 -0.98 -0.35
C TYR A 170 -7.91 -1.47 0.88
N ALA A 171 -9.21 -1.21 0.97
CA ALA A 171 -10.06 -1.67 2.06
C ALA A 171 -10.38 -3.19 2.02
N GLY A 172 -9.80 -3.96 1.10
CA GLY A 172 -9.89 -5.43 1.05
C GLY A 172 -11.19 -5.98 0.48
N VAL A 173 -12.06 -5.12 -0.07
CA VAL A 173 -13.35 -5.52 -0.67
C VAL A 173 -13.16 -6.32 -1.96
N CYS A 174 -11.99 -6.19 -2.59
CA CYS A 174 -11.64 -6.86 -3.83
C CYS A 174 -10.81 -8.14 -3.66
N ASP A 175 -10.55 -8.56 -2.42
CA ASP A 175 -9.85 -9.81 -2.15
C ASP A 175 -10.72 -11.03 -2.50
N GLU A 176 -10.09 -12.15 -2.89
CA GLU A 176 -10.79 -13.37 -3.33
C GLU A 176 -11.70 -14.01 -2.26
N ASP A 177 -11.42 -13.74 -0.98
CA ASP A 177 -12.13 -14.24 0.19
C ASP A 177 -13.20 -13.27 0.72
N TYR A 178 -13.33 -12.07 0.17
CA TYR A 178 -14.45 -11.18 0.47
C TYR A 178 -15.71 -11.65 -0.27
N ALA A 179 -16.74 -12.05 0.49
CA ALA A 179 -17.97 -12.63 -0.05
C ALA A 179 -19.15 -11.63 -0.18
N GLY A 180 -18.92 -10.33 0.05
CA GLY A 180 -19.96 -9.30 -0.02
C GLY A 180 -20.36 -8.94 -1.45
N GLN A 181 -21.55 -8.34 -1.62
CA GLN A 181 -22.07 -7.95 -2.94
C GLN A 181 -21.22 -6.87 -3.62
N SER A 182 -20.48 -6.08 -2.83
CA SER A 182 -19.60 -5.01 -3.30
C SER A 182 -18.42 -5.51 -4.16
N ILE A 183 -18.08 -6.80 -4.14
CA ILE A 183 -17.01 -7.38 -4.97
C ILE A 183 -17.28 -7.28 -6.48
N GLU A 184 -18.56 -7.15 -6.88
CA GLU A 184 -18.95 -7.00 -8.29
C GLU A 184 -18.35 -5.73 -8.93
N TYR A 185 -18.05 -4.72 -8.12
CA TYR A 185 -17.45 -3.46 -8.56
C TYR A 185 -15.93 -3.56 -8.78
N CYS A 186 -15.27 -4.57 -8.20
CA CYS A 186 -13.83 -4.79 -8.33
C CYS A 186 -13.42 -5.29 -9.71
N ASN A 187 -14.33 -5.93 -10.45
CA ASN A 187 -14.07 -6.54 -11.75
C ASN A 187 -14.80 -5.83 -12.91
N MET A 188 -15.33 -4.63 -12.67
CA MET A 188 -16.10 -3.92 -13.67
C MET A 188 -15.16 -3.33 -14.74
N PRO A 189 -15.26 -3.75 -16.02
CA PRO A 189 -14.36 -3.26 -17.07
C PRO A 189 -14.64 -1.79 -17.37
N LEU A 190 -13.59 -0.97 -17.48
CA LEU A 190 -13.69 0.41 -17.97
C LEU A 190 -14.09 0.39 -19.45
N GLU A 191 -15.11 1.18 -19.81
CA GLU A 191 -15.48 1.39 -21.20
C GLU A 191 -14.62 2.52 -21.78
N ASP A 192 -14.00 2.26 -22.93
CA ASP A 192 -13.27 3.27 -23.69
C ASP A 192 -14.21 3.99 -24.66
N ALA A 193 -14.20 5.32 -24.60
CA ALA A 193 -14.80 6.17 -25.63
C ALA A 193 -13.97 5.99 -26.91
N LYS A 194 -14.54 5.33 -27.93
CA LYS A 194 -13.83 4.98 -29.17
C LYS A 194 -13.69 6.16 -30.13
N CYS A 195 -14.53 7.18 -29.96
CA CYS A 195 -14.70 8.26 -30.93
C CYS A 195 -13.55 9.28 -30.99
N VAL A 196 -12.72 9.41 -29.95
CA VAL A 196 -11.69 10.47 -29.85
C VAL A 196 -10.50 10.22 -30.79
N ALA A 197 -10.15 8.96 -31.04
CA ALA A 197 -8.88 8.62 -31.69
C ALA A 197 -8.84 8.80 -33.22
N SER A 198 -9.94 9.08 -33.92
CA SER A 198 -9.97 8.96 -35.39
C SER A 198 -10.59 10.08 -36.23
N GLY A 199 -11.30 11.07 -35.67
CA GLY A 199 -12.02 12.06 -36.49
C GLY A 199 -11.86 13.53 -36.11
N ILE A 200 -11.06 13.87 -35.10
CA ILE A 200 -10.79 15.27 -34.72
C ILE A 200 -9.94 16.01 -35.79
N TRP A 201 -9.41 15.28 -36.79
CA TRP A 201 -8.47 15.77 -37.79
C TRP A 201 -9.06 15.95 -39.20
N GLU A 202 -10.39 15.84 -39.39
CA GLU A 202 -11.02 16.13 -40.70
C GLU A 202 -11.61 17.55 -40.73
N ASP A 203 -11.38 18.27 -41.85
CA ASP A 203 -11.51 19.73 -42.00
C ASP A 203 -12.92 20.32 -41.73
N VAL A 204 -13.97 19.50 -41.71
CA VAL A 204 -15.31 19.85 -41.21
C VAL A 204 -15.93 18.57 -40.62
N PRO A 205 -16.21 18.50 -39.30
CA PRO A 205 -16.81 17.31 -38.71
C PRO A 205 -18.16 17.02 -39.37
N ASP A 206 -18.35 15.82 -39.92
CA ASP A 206 -19.67 15.36 -40.33
C ASP A 206 -20.63 15.48 -39.13
N PHE A 207 -21.77 16.15 -39.31
CA PHE A 207 -22.75 16.36 -38.24
C PHE A 207 -23.25 15.04 -37.65
N GLU A 208 -23.38 13.98 -38.47
CA GLU A 208 -23.75 12.65 -37.96
C GLU A 208 -22.63 12.04 -37.11
N TRP A 209 -21.37 12.28 -37.48
CA TRP A 209 -20.20 11.84 -36.71
C TRP A 209 -20.05 12.63 -35.41
N TYR A 210 -20.14 13.96 -35.44
CA TYR A 210 -20.08 14.83 -34.25
C TYR A 210 -21.22 14.52 -33.28
N TYR A 211 -22.46 14.39 -33.79
CA TYR A 211 -23.60 13.99 -32.97
C TYR A 211 -23.41 12.59 -32.39
N GLY A 212 -22.88 11.65 -33.18
CA GLY A 212 -22.53 10.31 -32.73
C GLY A 212 -21.49 10.31 -31.62
N CYS A 213 -20.43 11.10 -31.76
CA CYS A 213 -19.37 11.19 -30.75
C CYS A 213 -19.82 11.94 -29.49
N MET A 214 -20.58 13.02 -29.62
CA MET A 214 -21.20 13.71 -28.47
C MET A 214 -22.17 12.79 -27.73
N HIS A 215 -22.96 12.02 -28.47
CA HIS A 215 -23.87 11.04 -27.88
C HIS A 215 -23.11 9.91 -27.17
N GLU A 216 -22.05 9.39 -27.77
CA GLU A 216 -21.16 8.40 -27.15
C GLU A 216 -20.46 8.96 -25.91
N HIS A 217 -20.01 10.22 -25.93
CA HIS A 217 -19.39 10.88 -24.78
C HIS A 217 -20.40 11.05 -23.65
N TRP A 218 -21.61 11.53 -23.92
CA TRP A 218 -22.65 11.63 -22.91
C TRP A 218 -23.07 10.27 -22.35
N GLU A 219 -23.24 9.26 -23.20
CA GLU A 219 -23.52 7.90 -22.72
C GLU A 219 -22.34 7.35 -21.88
N THR A 220 -21.11 7.70 -22.23
CA THR A 220 -19.90 7.31 -21.47
C THR A 220 -19.82 8.05 -20.14
N ILE A 221 -20.10 9.36 -20.10
CA ILE A 221 -20.16 10.15 -18.86
C ILE A 221 -21.28 9.62 -17.98
N ASP A 222 -22.50 9.42 -18.50
CA ASP A 222 -23.62 8.86 -17.74
C ASP A 222 -23.30 7.44 -17.22
N SER A 223 -22.65 6.60 -18.03
CA SER A 223 -22.16 5.27 -17.63
C SER A 223 -21.12 5.39 -16.52
N LEU A 224 -20.13 6.26 -16.66
CA LEU A 224 -19.08 6.49 -15.66
C LEU A 224 -19.63 7.09 -14.38
N ASP A 225 -20.55 8.05 -14.43
CA ASP A 225 -21.19 8.64 -13.25
C ASP A 225 -22.06 7.62 -12.54
N SER A 226 -22.81 6.80 -13.27
CA SER A 226 -23.59 5.70 -12.70
C SER A 226 -22.69 4.67 -12.01
N ARG A 227 -21.56 4.33 -12.62
CA ARG A 227 -20.56 3.39 -12.07
C ARG A 227 -19.81 3.98 -10.88
N LEU A 228 -19.39 5.24 -10.96
CA LEU A 228 -18.75 5.99 -9.87
C LEU A 228 -19.67 6.07 -8.67
N ASN A 229 -20.93 6.47 -8.87
CA ASN A 229 -21.94 6.46 -7.83
C ASN A 229 -22.16 5.04 -7.28
N GLY A 230 -22.12 4.01 -8.14
CA GLY A 230 -22.20 2.61 -7.74
C GLY A 230 -21.04 2.16 -6.85
N VAL A 231 -19.80 2.52 -7.19
CA VAL A 231 -18.60 2.23 -6.40
C VAL A 231 -18.61 2.99 -5.07
N MET A 232 -18.96 4.28 -5.09
CA MET A 232 -19.10 5.10 -3.88
C MET A 232 -20.20 4.57 -2.96
N LEU A 233 -21.35 4.20 -3.53
CA LEU A 233 -22.44 3.59 -2.78
C LEU A 233 -22.00 2.24 -2.21
N ALA A 234 -21.33 1.40 -2.99
CA ALA A 234 -20.82 0.12 -2.53
C ALA A 234 -19.80 0.28 -1.39
N TYR A 235 -18.90 1.27 -1.47
CA TYR A 235 -17.99 1.61 -0.40
C TYR A 235 -18.77 1.98 0.87
N ASN A 236 -19.68 2.96 0.79
CA ASN A 236 -20.47 3.40 1.93
C ASN A 236 -21.38 2.29 2.49
N GLU A 237 -22.01 1.48 1.65
CA GLU A 237 -22.81 0.32 2.09
C GLU A 237 -21.93 -0.70 2.82
N THR A 238 -20.66 -0.85 2.41
CA THR A 238 -19.72 -1.76 3.06
C THR A 238 -19.24 -1.19 4.41
N VAL A 239 -19.05 0.13 4.51
CA VAL A 239 -18.81 0.84 5.77
C VAL A 239 -20.00 0.65 6.71
N ASP A 240 -21.22 0.93 6.24
CA ASP A 240 -22.46 0.72 7.00
C ASP A 240 -22.57 -0.74 7.47
N MET A 241 -22.22 -1.72 6.62
CA MET A 241 -22.19 -3.15 7.00
C MET A 241 -21.15 -3.46 8.09
N CYS A 242 -20.00 -2.80 8.08
CA CYS A 242 -18.99 -2.92 9.12
C CYS A 242 -19.50 -2.32 10.44
N GLU A 243 -20.08 -1.11 10.40
CA GLU A 243 -20.66 -0.44 11.57
C GLU A 243 -21.83 -1.24 12.17
N ASP A 244 -22.81 -1.64 11.34
CA ASP A 244 -23.94 -2.49 11.73
C ASP A 244 -23.44 -3.83 12.30
N GLY A 245 -22.40 -4.41 11.68
CA GLY A 245 -21.76 -5.63 12.13
C GLY A 245 -21.11 -5.49 13.51
N ARG A 246 -20.37 -4.40 13.76
CA ARG A 246 -19.78 -4.09 15.06
C ARG A 246 -20.84 -3.84 16.12
N GLU A 247 -21.88 -3.08 15.80
CA GLU A 247 -22.99 -2.82 16.72
C GLU A 247 -23.75 -4.12 17.06
N GLU A 248 -24.03 -4.97 16.05
CA GLU A 248 -24.66 -6.28 16.31
C GLU A 248 -23.73 -7.18 17.12
N ALA A 249 -22.43 -7.24 16.81
CA ALA A 249 -21.45 -8.01 17.57
C ALA A 249 -21.34 -7.54 19.03
N GLU A 250 -21.33 -6.23 19.28
CA GLU A 250 -21.31 -5.64 20.63
C GLU A 250 -22.59 -5.99 21.41
N ASN A 251 -23.75 -5.89 20.76
CA ASN A 251 -25.01 -6.30 21.38
C ASN A 251 -25.01 -7.80 21.72
N ARG A 252 -24.50 -8.65 20.82
CA ARG A 252 -24.39 -10.10 21.06
C ARG A 252 -23.35 -10.43 22.13
N LYS A 253 -22.24 -9.69 22.18
CA LYS A 253 -21.26 -9.78 23.26
C LYS A 253 -21.91 -9.48 24.60
N ALA A 254 -22.65 -8.38 24.72
CA ALA A 254 -23.35 -8.03 25.96
C ALA A 254 -24.39 -9.10 26.36
N GLU A 255 -25.14 -9.67 25.40
CA GLU A 255 -26.04 -10.79 25.66
C GLU A 255 -25.27 -12.05 26.11
N ALA A 256 -24.14 -12.38 25.46
CA ALA A 256 -23.31 -13.53 25.75
C ALA A 256 -22.61 -13.39 27.11
N ASP A 257 -22.10 -12.20 27.46
CA ASP A 257 -21.53 -11.87 28.76
C ASP A 257 -22.59 -11.97 29.85
N SER A 258 -23.82 -11.50 29.59
CA SER A 258 -24.94 -11.69 30.51
C SER A 258 -25.29 -13.17 30.68
N LYS A 259 -25.20 -13.97 29.61
CA LYS A 259 -25.44 -15.42 29.66
C LYS A 259 -24.33 -16.14 30.42
N PHE A 260 -23.08 -15.74 30.23
CA PHE A 260 -21.94 -16.24 30.98
C PHE A 260 -22.03 -15.88 32.45
N SER A 261 -22.43 -14.66 32.78
CA SER A 261 -22.71 -14.25 34.16
C SER A 261 -23.83 -15.09 34.80
N GLU A 262 -24.86 -15.47 34.03
CA GLU A 262 -25.90 -16.41 34.48
C GLU A 262 -25.31 -17.81 34.73
N ILE A 263 -24.44 -18.29 33.83
CA ILE A 263 -23.75 -19.60 33.96
C ILE A 263 -22.80 -19.61 35.16
N GLU A 264 -22.02 -18.57 35.38
CA GLU A 264 -21.11 -18.42 36.52
C GLU A 264 -21.89 -18.31 37.83
N GLY A 265 -23.02 -17.58 37.83
CA GLY A 265 -23.91 -17.46 38.98
C GLY A 265 -24.55 -18.78 39.41
N GLU A 266 -24.60 -19.79 38.53
CA GLU A 266 -25.08 -21.14 38.84
C GLU A 266 -23.99 -22.06 39.42
N GLU A 267 -22.76 -21.55 39.57
CA GLU A 267 -21.61 -22.25 40.16
C GLU A 267 -21.35 -23.62 39.51
N LEU A 268 -21.48 -23.73 38.18
CA LEU A 268 -21.35 -25.00 37.46
C LEU A 268 -19.99 -25.69 37.66
N GLY A 269 -18.95 -24.92 38.02
CA GLY A 269 -17.65 -25.43 38.46
C GLY A 269 -17.78 -26.56 39.49
N SER A 270 -18.72 -26.43 40.43
CA SER A 270 -18.95 -27.41 41.49
C SER A 270 -19.53 -28.75 40.98
N ILE A 271 -20.12 -28.77 39.78
CA ILE A 271 -20.66 -30.00 39.16
C ILE A 271 -19.53 -30.88 38.64
N TYR A 272 -18.52 -30.28 38.02
CA TYR A 272 -17.45 -31.03 37.35
C TYR A 272 -16.09 -31.00 38.04
N ARG A 273 -15.86 -30.06 38.97
CA ARG A 273 -14.66 -30.02 39.82
C ARG A 273 -14.84 -30.80 41.12
N SER A 274 -16.08 -31.07 41.54
CA SER A 274 -16.28 -31.86 42.77
C SER A 274 -15.94 -33.33 42.54
N SER A 275 -15.39 -33.97 43.57
CA SER A 275 -15.11 -35.42 43.61
C SER A 275 -16.36 -36.28 43.35
N TYR A 276 -17.57 -35.72 43.47
CA TYR A 276 -18.84 -36.38 43.15
C TYR A 276 -19.14 -36.46 41.65
N GLY A 277 -18.45 -35.66 40.83
CA GLY A 277 -18.55 -35.65 39.37
C GLY A 277 -17.65 -36.70 38.69
N GLU A 278 -16.62 -37.21 39.40
CA GLU A 278 -15.67 -38.17 38.84
C GLU A 278 -16.35 -39.48 38.41
N GLY A 279 -16.30 -39.78 37.10
CA GLY A 279 -16.90 -40.98 36.51
C GLY A 279 -18.39 -40.85 36.13
N ASN A 280 -19.04 -39.73 36.42
CA ASN A 280 -20.37 -39.43 35.88
C ASN A 280 -20.22 -38.82 34.47
N SER A 281 -20.63 -39.58 33.45
CA SER A 281 -20.59 -39.12 32.06
C SER A 281 -21.38 -37.83 31.81
N GLY A 282 -22.40 -37.56 32.62
CA GLY A 282 -23.17 -36.31 32.57
C GLY A 282 -22.38 -35.11 33.09
N ALA A 283 -21.68 -35.24 34.23
CA ALA A 283 -20.85 -34.18 34.78
C ALA A 283 -19.64 -33.85 33.88
N LEU A 284 -19.02 -34.88 33.28
CA LEU A 284 -17.99 -34.70 32.26
C LEU A 284 -18.54 -34.07 30.96
N GLY A 285 -19.81 -34.35 30.62
CA GLY A 285 -20.53 -33.69 29.54
C GLY A 285 -20.68 -32.19 29.79
N VAL A 286 -21.11 -31.79 31.00
CA VAL A 286 -21.20 -30.39 31.43
C VAL A 286 -19.83 -29.71 31.37
N ARG A 287 -18.76 -30.35 31.83
CA ARG A 287 -17.37 -29.84 31.72
C ARG A 287 -16.99 -29.58 30.26
N GLY A 288 -17.13 -30.58 29.39
CA GLY A 288 -16.74 -30.45 27.98
C GLY A 288 -17.63 -29.49 27.19
N THR A 289 -18.86 -29.24 27.62
CA THR A 289 -19.72 -28.19 27.05
C THR A 289 -19.32 -26.81 27.58
N TYR A 290 -18.96 -26.67 28.86
CA TYR A 290 -18.47 -25.42 29.45
C TYR A 290 -17.14 -24.97 28.83
N GLU A 291 -16.16 -25.87 28.73
CA GLU A 291 -14.85 -25.58 28.12
C GLU A 291 -15.01 -25.12 26.67
N ARG A 292 -15.83 -25.82 25.87
CA ARG A 292 -16.13 -25.39 24.49
C ARG A 292 -16.80 -24.02 24.43
N LEU A 293 -17.62 -23.66 25.42
CA LEU A 293 -18.25 -22.34 25.47
C LEU A 293 -17.25 -21.25 25.78
N VAL A 294 -16.33 -21.49 26.72
CA VAL A 294 -15.24 -20.56 27.05
C VAL A 294 -14.36 -20.36 25.82
N GLU A 295 -13.89 -21.44 25.19
CA GLU A 295 -13.11 -21.37 23.94
C GLU A 295 -13.86 -20.63 22.82
N THR A 296 -15.17 -20.88 22.68
CA THR A 296 -16.00 -20.21 21.67
C THR A 296 -16.17 -18.72 21.97
N LYS A 297 -16.32 -18.34 23.25
CA LYS A 297 -16.40 -16.95 23.68
C LYS A 297 -15.08 -16.24 23.48
N ASP A 298 -13.96 -16.82 23.91
CA ASP A 298 -12.64 -16.21 23.78
C ASP A 298 -12.25 -16.03 22.31
N ALA A 299 -12.58 -17.02 21.45
CA ALA A 299 -12.43 -16.88 20.02
C ALA A 299 -13.33 -15.77 19.45
N ALA A 300 -14.58 -15.64 19.93
CA ALA A 300 -15.48 -14.56 19.52
C ALA A 300 -14.98 -13.17 19.99
N ASP A 301 -14.45 -13.07 21.21
CA ASP A 301 -13.87 -11.86 21.78
C ASP A 301 -12.60 -11.42 21.02
N ALA A 302 -11.76 -12.38 20.61
CA ALA A 302 -10.60 -12.11 19.77
C ALA A 302 -11.00 -11.61 18.37
N GLU A 303 -12.01 -12.23 17.74
CA GLU A 303 -12.53 -11.78 16.44
C GLU A 303 -13.25 -10.42 16.55
N TYR A 304 -13.96 -10.16 17.65
CA TYR A 304 -14.54 -8.85 17.95
C TYR A 304 -13.45 -7.79 18.12
N SER A 305 -12.38 -8.09 18.86
CA SER A 305 -11.26 -7.17 19.07
C SER A 305 -10.54 -6.84 17.76
N LYS A 306 -10.40 -7.82 16.84
CA LYS A 306 -9.88 -7.57 15.49
C LYS A 306 -10.78 -6.62 14.71
N ALA A 307 -12.10 -6.85 14.74
CA ALA A 307 -13.06 -5.96 14.10
C ALA A 307 -13.10 -4.56 14.74
N GLU A 308 -12.80 -4.47 16.04
CA GLU A 308 -12.76 -3.21 16.77
C GLU A 308 -11.55 -2.35 16.37
N LYS A 309 -10.40 -3.01 16.20
CA LYS A 309 -9.11 -2.40 15.85
C LYS A 309 -8.93 -2.14 14.36
N ALA A 310 -9.77 -2.72 13.50
CA ALA A 310 -9.74 -2.45 12.07
C ALA A 310 -10.05 -0.96 11.82
N ASP A 311 -9.04 -0.21 11.38
CA ASP A 311 -9.09 1.24 11.15
C ASP A 311 -8.99 1.58 9.66
N GLU A 312 -9.57 2.71 9.24
CA GLU A 312 -9.56 3.18 7.85
C GLU A 312 -8.16 3.33 7.25
N GLY A 313 -7.13 3.47 8.11
CA GLY A 313 -5.71 3.52 7.75
C GLY A 313 -5.12 2.16 7.35
N ASP A 314 -5.67 1.04 7.81
CA ASP A 314 -5.10 -0.28 7.56
C ASP A 314 -5.53 -0.85 6.20
N SER A 315 -4.59 -1.48 5.49
CA SER A 315 -4.96 -2.29 4.33
C SER A 315 -5.94 -3.39 4.78
N LYS A 316 -7.04 -3.55 4.05
CA LYS A 316 -8.10 -4.55 4.25
C LYS A 316 -9.03 -4.33 5.45
N TRP A 317 -9.04 -3.14 6.02
CA TRP A 317 -9.84 -2.86 7.22
C TRP A 317 -11.34 -3.15 7.10
N LEU A 318 -12.00 -2.85 5.96
CA LEU A 318 -13.44 -3.14 5.79
C LEU A 318 -13.70 -4.64 5.77
N LYS A 319 -12.83 -5.39 5.09
CA LYS A 319 -12.90 -6.84 5.04
C LYS A 319 -12.70 -7.42 6.44
N ASP A 320 -11.66 -7.00 7.15
CA ASP A 320 -11.32 -7.52 8.47
C ASP A 320 -12.39 -7.14 9.51
N CYS A 321 -12.96 -5.94 9.43
CA CYS A 321 -14.10 -5.52 10.22
C CYS A 321 -15.33 -6.41 9.98
N ILE A 322 -15.72 -6.62 8.71
CA ILE A 322 -16.93 -7.39 8.37
C ILE A 322 -16.76 -8.87 8.72
N VAL A 323 -15.61 -9.46 8.38
CA VAL A 323 -15.32 -10.86 8.67
C VAL A 323 -15.18 -11.08 10.18
N GLY A 324 -14.42 -10.23 10.87
CA GLY A 324 -14.26 -10.28 12.32
C GLY A 324 -15.60 -10.11 13.05
N SER A 325 -16.41 -9.12 12.66
CA SER A 325 -17.75 -8.92 13.24
C SER A 325 -18.67 -10.10 12.97
N GLY A 326 -18.68 -10.65 11.75
CA GLY A 326 -19.49 -11.82 11.39
C GLY A 326 -19.09 -13.09 12.13
N ASN A 327 -17.79 -13.32 12.31
CA ASN A 327 -17.25 -14.43 13.10
C ASN A 327 -17.59 -14.26 14.59
N ALA A 328 -17.43 -13.06 15.13
CA ALA A 328 -17.78 -12.72 16.50
C ALA A 328 -19.27 -12.95 16.77
N ILE A 329 -20.17 -12.41 15.93
CA ILE A 329 -21.62 -12.64 16.02
C ILE A 329 -21.93 -14.14 16.03
N SER A 330 -21.35 -14.89 15.09
CA SER A 330 -21.57 -16.34 15.00
C SER A 330 -21.09 -17.08 16.25
N GLY A 331 -19.93 -16.69 16.79
CA GLY A 331 -19.38 -17.23 18.04
C GLY A 331 -20.27 -16.93 19.25
N TYR A 332 -20.68 -15.67 19.43
CA TYR A 332 -21.60 -15.28 20.49
C TYR A 332 -22.97 -15.95 20.34
N GLU A 333 -23.47 -16.16 19.12
CA GLU A 333 -24.75 -16.83 18.90
C GLU A 333 -24.67 -18.33 19.25
N LEU A 334 -23.51 -18.97 19.05
CA LEU A 334 -23.24 -20.33 19.57
C LEU A 334 -23.23 -20.35 21.10
N VAL A 335 -22.66 -19.33 21.75
CA VAL A 335 -22.71 -19.17 23.22
C VAL A 335 -24.15 -19.02 23.70
N LEU A 336 -24.94 -18.16 23.06
CA LEU A 336 -26.35 -17.90 23.42
C LEU A 336 -27.26 -19.12 23.18
N GLN A 337 -26.95 -19.96 22.20
CA GLN A 337 -27.68 -21.20 21.92
C GLN A 337 -27.28 -22.37 22.83
N SER A 338 -26.32 -22.16 23.73
CA SER A 338 -25.90 -23.16 24.70
C SER A 338 -27.07 -23.69 25.53
N SER A 339 -27.19 -25.01 25.55
CA SER A 339 -28.09 -25.73 26.46
C SER A 339 -27.40 -26.14 27.76
N ILE A 340 -26.25 -25.55 28.12
CA ILE A 340 -25.45 -26.03 29.26
C ILE A 340 -26.22 -25.99 30.58
N LEU A 341 -27.05 -24.97 30.82
CA LEU A 341 -27.87 -24.88 32.03
C LEU A 341 -28.95 -25.96 32.05
N GLU A 342 -29.50 -26.32 30.89
CA GLU A 342 -30.50 -27.39 30.76
C GLU A 342 -29.84 -28.77 30.93
N GLU A 343 -28.63 -28.94 30.40
CA GLU A 343 -27.80 -30.14 30.59
C GLU A 343 -27.40 -30.29 32.07
N ALA A 344 -26.92 -29.22 32.70
CA ALA A 344 -26.55 -29.18 34.10
C ALA A 344 -27.76 -29.44 35.02
N ASP A 345 -28.91 -28.81 34.78
CA ASP A 345 -30.12 -29.05 35.56
C ASP A 345 -30.60 -30.50 35.40
N SER A 346 -30.56 -31.07 34.18
CA SER A 346 -30.88 -32.50 33.97
C SER A 346 -29.92 -33.42 34.73
N VAL A 347 -28.62 -33.11 34.75
CA VAL A 347 -27.62 -33.90 35.51
C VAL A 347 -27.88 -33.78 37.01
N VAL A 348 -28.16 -32.58 37.51
CA VAL A 348 -28.48 -32.32 38.92
C VAL A 348 -29.79 -33.00 39.34
N GLU A 349 -30.82 -32.99 38.50
CA GLU A 349 -32.09 -33.70 38.75
C GLU A 349 -31.88 -35.21 38.78
N GLU A 350 -31.16 -35.79 37.82
CA GLU A 350 -30.85 -37.22 37.80
C GLU A 350 -30.05 -37.63 39.04
N TYR A 351 -29.05 -36.82 39.43
CA TYR A 351 -28.27 -37.05 40.65
C TYR A 351 -29.11 -36.90 41.91
N GLY A 352 -30.01 -35.92 41.95
CA GLY A 352 -30.95 -35.71 43.05
C GLY A 352 -31.93 -36.86 43.23
N GLU A 353 -32.50 -37.38 42.15
CA GLU A 353 -33.35 -38.58 42.18
C GLU A 353 -32.58 -39.79 42.70
N GLY A 354 -31.34 -39.98 42.23
CA GLY A 354 -30.44 -41.03 42.73
C GLY A 354 -30.11 -40.89 44.22
N ALA A 355 -29.85 -39.66 44.69
CA ALA A 355 -29.58 -39.36 46.09
C ALA A 355 -30.78 -39.69 46.98
N TRP A 356 -31.99 -39.32 46.55
CA TRP A 356 -33.23 -39.63 47.25
C TRP A 356 -33.54 -41.13 47.26
N GLU A 357 -33.30 -41.85 46.16
CA GLU A 357 -33.45 -43.31 46.10
C GLU A 357 -32.52 -43.99 47.11
N ARG A 358 -31.25 -43.56 47.17
CA ARG A 358 -30.28 -44.08 48.15
C ARG A 358 -30.63 -43.73 49.59
N LEU A 359 -31.10 -42.51 49.83
CA LEU A 359 -31.59 -42.13 51.14
C LEU A 359 -32.79 -43.00 51.58
N GLU A 360 -33.72 -43.30 50.66
CA GLU A 360 -34.86 -44.17 50.94
C GLU A 360 -34.42 -45.61 51.20
N GLU A 361 -33.49 -46.15 50.42
CA GLU A 361 -32.88 -47.46 50.67
C GLU A 361 -32.26 -47.52 52.07
N ALA A 362 -31.44 -46.53 52.43
CA ALA A 362 -30.85 -46.40 53.75
C ALA A 362 -31.92 -46.33 54.87
N ASN A 363 -32.99 -45.56 54.66
CA ASN A 363 -34.12 -45.48 55.60
C ASN A 363 -34.82 -46.83 55.81
N THR A 364 -34.97 -47.67 54.78
CA THR A 364 -35.64 -48.98 54.92
C THR A 364 -34.87 -49.96 55.82
N ILE A 365 -33.55 -49.78 55.94
CA ILE A 365 -32.68 -50.64 56.73
C ILE A 365 -32.15 -49.97 58.01
N GLU A 366 -32.63 -48.77 58.37
CA GLU A 366 -32.25 -47.98 59.56
C GLU A 366 -32.24 -48.80 60.86
N ASN A 367 -33.17 -49.73 61.02
CA ASN A 367 -33.26 -50.59 62.21
C ASN A 367 -32.10 -51.57 62.37
N LYS A 368 -31.28 -51.77 61.33
CA LYS A 368 -30.09 -52.63 61.32
C LYS A 368 -28.80 -51.85 61.57
N MET A 369 -28.84 -50.50 61.49
CA MET A 369 -27.67 -49.64 61.66
C MET A 369 -27.25 -49.51 63.13
N GLY A 370 -25.94 -49.41 63.34
CA GLY A 370 -25.32 -49.01 64.60
C GLY A 370 -25.51 -47.51 64.92
N GLY A 371 -24.76 -47.00 65.90
CA GLY A 371 -24.87 -45.58 66.29
C GLY A 371 -24.40 -44.65 65.18
N LEU A 372 -23.20 -44.91 64.68
CA LEU A 372 -22.56 -44.15 63.60
C LEU A 372 -23.37 -44.18 62.29
N GLY A 373 -23.89 -45.36 61.91
CA GLY A 373 -24.73 -45.47 60.70
C GLY A 373 -26.01 -44.63 60.77
N LYS A 374 -26.59 -44.46 61.97
CA LYS A 374 -27.77 -43.60 62.15
C LYS A 374 -27.44 -42.12 62.12
N ASP A 375 -26.27 -41.72 62.63
CA ASP A 375 -25.81 -40.35 62.55
C ASP A 375 -25.52 -39.97 61.09
N ARG A 376 -24.87 -40.86 60.32
CA ARG A 376 -24.67 -40.67 58.87
C ARG A 376 -25.97 -40.62 58.09
N LEU A 377 -26.96 -41.45 58.44
CA LEU A 377 -28.30 -41.35 57.87
C LEU A 377 -28.97 -40.00 58.20
N ALA A 378 -28.75 -39.44 59.39
CA ALA A 378 -29.27 -38.13 59.77
C ALA A 378 -28.59 -37.00 58.97
N THR A 379 -27.27 -37.08 58.77
CA THR A 379 -26.53 -36.16 57.89
C THR A 379 -27.01 -36.28 56.44
N ALA A 380 -27.17 -37.49 55.91
CA ALA A 380 -27.71 -37.70 54.56
C ALA A 380 -29.10 -37.04 54.39
N ARG A 381 -29.98 -37.14 55.40
CA ARG A 381 -31.28 -36.44 55.38
C ARG A 381 -31.10 -34.92 55.35
N ALA A 382 -30.18 -34.38 56.14
CA ALA A 382 -29.91 -32.95 56.17
C ALA A 382 -29.37 -32.46 54.82
N GLU A 383 -28.41 -33.18 54.23
CA GLU A 383 -27.81 -32.85 52.94
C GLU A 383 -28.79 -32.95 51.77
N CYS A 384 -29.61 -34.00 51.69
CA CYS A 384 -30.67 -34.05 50.65
C CYS A 384 -31.68 -32.91 50.81
N THR A 385 -31.99 -32.50 52.04
CA THR A 385 -32.88 -31.35 52.29
C THR A 385 -32.20 -30.02 51.95
N ALA A 386 -30.89 -29.91 52.18
CA ALA A 386 -30.09 -28.75 51.80
C ALA A 386 -29.99 -28.64 50.26
N GLY A 387 -29.83 -29.77 49.57
CA GLY A 387 -29.89 -29.85 48.10
C GLY A 387 -31.23 -29.40 47.52
N ASP A 388 -32.36 -29.73 48.14
CA ASP A 388 -33.68 -29.20 47.74
C ASP A 388 -33.80 -27.67 47.97
N GLY A 389 -33.01 -27.12 48.90
CA GLY A 389 -33.06 -25.72 49.35
C GLY A 389 -31.94 -24.82 48.85
N ALA A 390 -30.96 -25.36 48.12
CA ALA A 390 -29.79 -24.64 47.62
C ALA A 390 -30.15 -23.69 46.46
N GLY A 391 -29.41 -22.58 46.37
CA GLY A 391 -29.73 -21.47 45.47
C GLY A 391 -29.24 -21.66 44.03
N THR A 392 -28.22 -22.48 43.82
CA THR A 392 -27.52 -22.67 42.54
C THR A 392 -27.45 -24.15 42.15
N LEU A 393 -27.35 -24.45 40.85
CA LEU A 393 -27.19 -25.82 40.35
C LEU A 393 -25.94 -26.52 40.90
N GLY A 394 -24.82 -25.80 41.00
CA GLY A 394 -23.58 -26.31 41.59
C GLY A 394 -23.75 -26.75 43.04
N GLN A 395 -24.36 -25.91 43.89
CA GLN A 395 -24.61 -26.25 45.30
C GLN A 395 -25.57 -27.43 45.44
N ARG A 396 -26.63 -27.47 44.61
CA ARG A 396 -27.57 -28.60 44.57
C ARG A 396 -26.83 -29.90 44.27
N PHE A 397 -25.95 -29.91 43.26
CA PHE A 397 -25.15 -31.07 42.89
C PHE A 397 -24.28 -31.57 44.05
N VAL A 398 -23.54 -30.67 44.69
CA VAL A 398 -22.65 -31.00 45.82
C VAL A 398 -23.45 -31.58 46.99
N HIS A 399 -24.56 -30.96 47.37
CA HIS A 399 -25.41 -31.47 48.45
C HIS A 399 -26.04 -32.83 48.12
N TYR A 400 -26.45 -33.09 46.87
CA TYR A 400 -26.92 -34.42 46.45
C TYR A 400 -25.80 -35.46 46.42
N GLY A 401 -24.59 -35.07 46.02
CA GLY A 401 -23.38 -35.89 46.12
C GLY A 401 -23.10 -36.29 47.58
N LYS A 402 -23.07 -35.32 48.48
CA LYS A 402 -22.92 -35.53 49.94
C LYS A 402 -24.03 -36.44 50.49
N CYS A 403 -25.29 -36.20 50.12
CA CYS A 403 -26.42 -37.04 50.52
C CYS A 403 -26.22 -38.50 50.08
N THR A 404 -25.87 -38.73 48.82
CA THR A 404 -25.64 -40.07 48.25
C THR A 404 -24.50 -40.79 48.98
N LYS A 405 -23.38 -40.10 49.19
CA LYS A 405 -22.19 -40.64 49.87
C LYS A 405 -22.51 -41.01 51.33
N TYR A 406 -23.17 -40.13 52.08
CA TYR A 406 -23.60 -40.43 53.45
C TYR A 406 -24.69 -41.51 53.54
N ALA A 407 -25.60 -41.59 52.56
CA ALA A 407 -26.60 -42.65 52.49
C ALA A 407 -25.96 -44.02 52.22
N ASN A 408 -25.01 -44.10 51.29
CA ASN A 408 -24.25 -45.33 51.01
C ASN A 408 -23.43 -45.79 52.22
N MET A 409 -22.76 -44.85 52.90
CA MET A 409 -22.08 -45.11 54.18
C MET A 409 -23.02 -45.70 55.24
N ALA A 410 -24.24 -45.16 55.36
CA ALA A 410 -25.25 -45.69 56.27
C ALA A 410 -25.72 -47.10 55.85
N ILE A 411 -25.88 -47.34 54.55
CA ILE A 411 -26.25 -48.65 53.99
C ILE A 411 -25.15 -49.68 54.27
N GLU A 412 -23.89 -49.40 53.94
CA GLU A 412 -22.75 -50.29 54.19
C GLU A 412 -22.60 -50.63 55.69
N SER A 413 -22.80 -49.64 56.56
CA SER A 413 -22.84 -49.86 58.02
C SER A 413 -23.93 -50.85 58.44
N ALA A 414 -25.09 -50.83 57.77
CA ALA A 414 -26.20 -51.74 58.02
C ALA A 414 -25.99 -53.16 57.45
N GLU A 415 -25.26 -53.28 56.33
CA GLU A 415 -25.07 -54.54 55.60
C GLU A 415 -23.83 -55.33 56.05
N GLU A 416 -22.72 -54.64 56.27
CA GLU A 416 -21.41 -55.23 56.57
C GLU A 416 -20.98 -54.98 58.04
N GLY A 417 -21.72 -54.12 58.75
CA GLY A 417 -21.43 -53.71 60.12
C GLY A 417 -20.54 -52.48 60.19
N GLU A 418 -20.35 -51.92 61.39
CA GLU A 418 -19.56 -50.68 61.59
C GLU A 418 -18.11 -50.78 61.08
N GLY A 419 -17.55 -51.98 60.93
CA GLY A 419 -16.19 -52.20 60.40
C GLY A 419 -16.01 -51.91 58.91
N ALA A 420 -17.08 -51.84 58.09
CA ALA A 420 -16.97 -51.42 56.69
C ALA A 420 -16.80 -49.91 56.56
N LEU A 421 -17.46 -49.14 57.44
CA LEU A 421 -17.29 -47.69 57.53
C LEU A 421 -15.85 -47.32 57.95
N GLU A 422 -15.28 -48.07 58.90
CA GLU A 422 -13.88 -47.94 59.29
C GLU A 422 -12.91 -48.24 58.13
N ALA A 423 -13.25 -49.18 57.25
CA ALA A 423 -12.45 -49.53 56.07
C ALA A 423 -12.50 -48.44 54.98
N TYR A 424 -13.68 -47.84 54.75
CA TYR A 424 -13.85 -46.70 53.83
C TYR A 424 -13.02 -45.49 54.30
N ILE A 425 -13.12 -45.14 55.58
CA ILE A 425 -12.35 -44.02 56.17
C ILE A 425 -10.85 -44.26 56.08
N SER A 426 -10.41 -45.49 56.33
CA SER A 426 -9.01 -45.87 56.18
C SER A 426 -8.54 -45.76 54.71
N ALA A 427 -9.42 -45.98 53.74
CA ALA A 427 -9.11 -45.82 52.32
C ALA A 427 -9.00 -44.33 51.93
N GLU A 428 -9.89 -43.47 52.42
CA GLU A 428 -9.82 -42.03 52.14
C GLU A 428 -8.62 -41.36 52.79
N LEU A 429 -8.30 -41.71 54.04
CA LEU A 429 -7.07 -41.25 54.68
C LEU A 429 -5.83 -41.71 53.90
N SER A 430 -5.86 -42.94 53.35
CA SER A 430 -4.77 -43.43 52.51
C SER A 430 -4.68 -42.74 51.15
N TRP A 431 -5.81 -42.28 50.58
CA TRP A 431 -5.83 -41.49 49.35
C TRP A 431 -5.30 -40.07 49.62
N LEU A 432 -5.78 -39.44 50.71
CA LEU A 432 -5.36 -38.12 51.15
C LEU A 432 -3.86 -38.07 51.45
N ASP A 433 -3.31 -39.09 52.12
CA ASP A 433 -1.86 -39.23 52.36
C ASP A 433 -1.10 -39.26 51.03
N GLY A 434 -1.62 -39.99 50.05
CA GLY A 434 -1.06 -40.05 48.70
C GLY A 434 -1.15 -38.72 47.95
N PHE A 435 -2.27 -38.02 48.06
CA PHE A 435 -2.53 -36.73 47.44
C PHE A 435 -1.61 -35.63 48.02
N LEU A 436 -1.51 -35.56 49.35
CA LEU A 436 -0.58 -34.65 50.03
C LEU A 436 0.89 -34.99 49.75
N SER A 437 1.23 -36.28 49.62
CA SER A 437 2.59 -36.68 49.23
C SER A 437 2.93 -36.22 47.81
N LYS A 438 1.99 -36.28 46.86
CA LYS A 438 2.18 -35.74 45.50
C LYS A 438 2.32 -34.22 45.48
N ALA A 439 1.53 -33.51 46.28
CA ALA A 439 1.68 -32.07 46.45
C ALA A 439 3.08 -31.71 47.00
N GLU A 440 3.60 -32.48 47.96
CA GLU A 440 4.96 -32.32 48.49
C GLU A 440 6.05 -32.61 47.44
N GLU A 441 5.84 -33.58 46.54
CA GLU A 441 6.74 -33.84 45.40
C GLU A 441 6.83 -32.62 44.46
N ASP A 442 5.73 -31.88 44.30
CA ASP A 442 5.66 -30.60 43.59
C ASP A 442 6.07 -29.40 44.46
N PHE A 443 6.63 -29.64 45.65
CA PHE A 443 7.03 -28.62 46.60
C PHE A 443 5.88 -27.64 46.98
N ILE A 444 4.63 -28.10 46.93
CA ILE A 444 3.47 -27.37 47.45
C ILE A 444 3.44 -27.54 48.97
N ASP A 445 3.17 -26.47 49.70
CA ASP A 445 3.16 -26.51 51.16
C ASP A 445 1.87 -27.15 51.70
N THR A 446 2.04 -28.33 52.30
CA THR A 446 0.97 -29.19 52.83
C THR A 446 0.86 -29.15 54.36
N HIS A 447 1.63 -28.32 55.06
CA HIS A 447 1.79 -28.48 56.51
C HIS A 447 0.48 -28.31 57.31
N ILE A 448 -0.43 -27.41 56.88
CA ILE A 448 -1.76 -27.22 57.48
C ILE A 448 -2.63 -28.44 57.18
N GLU A 449 -2.61 -28.91 55.93
CA GLU A 449 -3.42 -30.01 55.45
C GLU A 449 -3.00 -31.34 56.09
N ARG A 450 -1.70 -31.56 56.28
CA ARG A 450 -1.13 -32.69 57.05
C ARG A 450 -1.54 -32.65 58.52
N ALA A 451 -1.65 -31.45 59.10
CA ALA A 451 -2.14 -31.30 60.47
C ALA A 451 -3.64 -31.60 60.57
N GLN A 452 -4.42 -31.24 59.55
CA GLN A 452 -5.85 -31.58 59.43
C GLN A 452 -6.05 -33.08 59.20
N GLU A 453 -5.29 -33.72 58.31
CA GLU A 453 -5.25 -35.18 58.10
C GLU A 453 -4.96 -35.93 59.41
N ALA A 454 -3.93 -35.52 60.15
CA ALA A 454 -3.56 -36.14 61.42
C ALA A 454 -4.63 -36.00 62.52
N LEU A 455 -5.51 -34.99 62.44
CA LEU A 455 -6.68 -34.84 63.31
C LEU A 455 -7.78 -35.82 62.92
N LEU A 456 -7.99 -36.03 61.61
CA LEU A 456 -8.92 -37.02 61.07
C LEU A 456 -8.52 -38.47 61.42
N GLU A 457 -7.21 -38.76 61.54
CA GLU A 457 -6.72 -40.07 62.01
C GLU A 457 -6.99 -40.33 63.52
N GLN A 458 -7.18 -39.27 64.32
CA GLN A 458 -7.29 -39.35 65.79
C GLN A 458 -8.73 -39.46 66.32
N GLY A 459 -9.73 -39.24 65.47
CA GLY A 459 -11.14 -39.39 65.79
C GLY A 459 -12.01 -39.24 64.55
N MET A 460 -13.23 -39.77 64.59
CA MET A 460 -14.23 -39.59 63.53
C MET A 460 -15.16 -38.43 63.89
N PRO A 461 -14.90 -37.19 63.43
CA PRO A 461 -15.85 -36.10 63.59
C PRO A 461 -17.04 -36.25 62.62
N ALA A 462 -18.11 -35.50 62.86
CA ALA A 462 -19.36 -35.62 62.12
C ALA A 462 -19.24 -35.11 60.66
N ASP A 463 -18.18 -34.37 60.36
CA ASP A 463 -17.86 -33.63 59.14
C ASP A 463 -16.59 -34.17 58.44
N PHE A 464 -16.11 -35.38 58.76
CA PHE A 464 -14.88 -35.98 58.21
C PHE A 464 -14.67 -35.75 56.70
N LEU A 465 -15.70 -35.90 55.87
CA LEU A 465 -15.59 -35.74 54.42
C LEU A 465 -15.46 -34.28 53.97
N GLU A 466 -16.07 -33.35 54.70
CA GLU A 466 -15.96 -31.91 54.43
C GLU A 466 -14.54 -31.43 54.71
N VAL A 467 -13.90 -31.95 55.76
CA VAL A 467 -12.50 -31.66 56.05
C VAL A 467 -11.57 -32.25 54.97
N VAL A 468 -11.87 -33.43 54.42
CA VAL A 468 -11.10 -34.03 53.31
C VAL A 468 -11.24 -33.19 52.03
N GLU A 469 -12.46 -32.75 51.68
CA GLU A 469 -12.72 -31.87 50.54
C GLU A 469 -12.01 -30.51 50.69
N ASN A 470 -12.06 -29.91 51.88
CA ASN A 470 -11.38 -28.64 52.14
C ASN A 470 -9.85 -28.74 52.04
N ILE A 471 -9.29 -29.92 52.34
CA ILE A 471 -7.86 -30.20 52.13
C ILE A 471 -7.56 -30.30 50.64
N GLU A 472 -8.38 -31.04 49.87
CA GLU A 472 -8.22 -31.20 48.43
C GLU A 472 -8.27 -29.84 47.71
N GLU A 473 -9.33 -29.05 47.92
CA GLU A 473 -9.50 -27.73 47.29
C GLU A 473 -8.36 -26.77 47.62
N SER A 474 -7.87 -26.79 48.87
CA SER A 474 -6.75 -25.94 49.29
C SER A 474 -5.45 -26.28 48.57
N ILE A 475 -5.12 -27.56 48.41
CA ILE A 475 -3.93 -27.97 47.69
C ILE A 475 -4.01 -27.61 46.21
N LEU A 476 -5.17 -27.81 45.58
CA LEU A 476 -5.38 -27.44 44.18
C LEU A 476 -5.24 -25.93 43.97
N ALA A 477 -5.80 -25.11 44.86
CA ALA A 477 -5.64 -23.65 44.80
C ALA A 477 -4.17 -23.23 44.97
N LYS A 478 -3.42 -23.87 45.88
CA LYS A 478 -1.97 -23.65 46.06
C LYS A 478 -1.17 -24.09 44.83
N ALA A 479 -1.58 -25.18 44.18
CA ALA A 479 -0.98 -25.68 42.94
C ALA A 479 -1.16 -24.68 41.80
N GLU A 480 -2.38 -24.20 41.59
CA GLU A 480 -2.74 -23.20 40.58
C GLU A 480 -1.98 -21.90 40.79
N HIS A 481 -1.92 -21.38 42.01
CA HIS A 481 -1.18 -20.15 42.27
C HIS A 481 0.33 -20.29 41.98
N LYS A 482 0.93 -21.42 42.37
CA LYS A 482 2.36 -21.63 42.22
C LYS A 482 2.77 -21.98 40.77
N TYR A 483 1.91 -22.67 40.04
CA TYR A 483 2.20 -23.24 38.73
C TYR A 483 1.30 -22.71 37.59
N GLY A 484 0.47 -21.69 37.84
CA GLY A 484 -0.41 -21.07 36.85
C GLY A 484 0.31 -20.58 35.60
N TYR A 485 1.53 -20.07 35.76
CA TYR A 485 2.38 -19.62 34.66
C TYR A 485 2.71 -20.71 33.63
N LEU A 486 2.55 -22.00 33.95
CA LEU A 486 2.88 -23.10 33.04
C LEU A 486 2.02 -23.09 31.77
N GLU A 487 0.77 -22.64 31.84
CA GLU A 487 -0.14 -22.57 30.69
C GLU A 487 0.36 -21.57 29.64
N GLU A 488 0.65 -20.34 30.06
CA GLU A 488 1.20 -19.28 29.21
C GLU A 488 2.59 -19.65 28.68
N LYS A 489 3.45 -20.16 29.57
CA LYS A 489 4.81 -20.60 29.19
C LYS A 489 4.76 -21.67 28.11
N ARG A 490 3.83 -22.64 28.20
CA ARG A 490 3.63 -23.68 27.18
C ARG A 490 3.22 -23.07 25.84
N ALA A 491 2.28 -22.13 25.83
CA ALA A 491 1.83 -21.47 24.60
C ALA A 491 2.97 -20.70 23.91
N ALA A 492 3.70 -19.89 24.67
CA ALA A 492 4.85 -19.13 24.17
C ALA A 492 5.94 -20.04 23.58
N LEU A 493 6.31 -21.12 24.29
CA LEU A 493 7.33 -22.06 23.80
C LEU A 493 6.89 -22.80 22.54
N LYS A 494 5.60 -23.17 22.42
CA LYS A 494 5.09 -23.80 21.20
C LYS A 494 5.10 -22.85 20.00
N ALA A 495 4.84 -21.55 20.21
CA ALA A 495 4.95 -20.53 19.17
C ALA A 495 6.41 -20.37 18.69
N ASP A 496 7.37 -20.25 19.61
CA ASP A 496 8.79 -20.16 19.29
C ASP A 496 9.28 -21.39 18.50
N ILE A 497 8.86 -22.60 18.92
CA ILE A 497 9.20 -23.85 18.22
C ILE A 497 8.59 -23.88 16.81
N LEU A 498 7.39 -23.32 16.63
CA LEU A 498 6.72 -23.26 15.34
C LEU A 498 7.48 -22.33 14.37
N LEU A 499 7.89 -21.15 14.83
CA LEU A 499 8.68 -20.18 14.06
C LEU A 499 10.02 -20.78 13.62
N GLY A 500 10.70 -21.51 14.52
CA GLY A 500 11.94 -22.24 14.18
C GLY A 500 11.76 -23.46 13.27
N GLY A 501 10.52 -23.81 12.92
CA GLY A 501 10.18 -24.87 11.97
C GLY A 501 10.72 -26.25 12.34
N GLN A 502 11.09 -27.04 11.32
CA GLN A 502 11.49 -28.46 11.52
C GLN A 502 12.75 -28.64 12.38
N GLN A 503 13.60 -27.63 12.51
CA GLN A 503 14.86 -27.73 13.24
C GLN A 503 14.64 -27.86 14.75
N PHE A 504 13.59 -27.21 15.27
CA PHE A 504 13.21 -27.24 16.69
C PHE A 504 12.07 -28.20 17.00
N GLY A 505 11.45 -28.81 15.98
CA GLY A 505 10.30 -29.71 16.15
C GLY A 505 10.52 -30.92 17.06
N TYR A 506 11.77 -31.30 17.38
CA TYR A 506 12.08 -32.36 18.34
C TYR A 506 11.74 -31.97 19.79
N LEU A 507 11.77 -30.68 20.12
CA LEU A 507 11.42 -30.15 21.45
C LEU A 507 9.95 -30.38 21.79
N ASN A 508 9.08 -30.59 20.79
CA ASN A 508 7.68 -30.95 21.02
C ASN A 508 7.52 -32.24 21.85
N SER A 509 8.48 -33.18 21.77
CA SER A 509 8.45 -34.41 22.58
C SER A 509 8.72 -34.18 24.06
N TRP A 510 9.25 -33.02 24.45
CA TRP A 510 9.55 -32.71 25.86
C TRP A 510 8.31 -32.20 26.60
N PHE A 511 7.26 -31.80 25.88
CA PHE A 511 5.95 -31.52 26.45
C PHE A 511 5.18 -32.79 26.84
N GLU A 512 5.65 -34.00 26.50
CA GLU A 512 4.91 -35.26 26.75
C GLU A 512 4.60 -35.49 28.25
N VAL A 513 5.40 -34.95 29.17
CA VAL A 513 5.14 -35.04 30.62
C VAL A 513 3.99 -34.09 30.98
N GLY A 514 2.91 -34.65 31.54
CA GLY A 514 1.71 -33.88 31.92
C GLY A 514 0.81 -33.49 30.74
N GLU A 515 1.14 -33.81 29.48
CA GLU A 515 0.30 -33.47 28.31
C GLU A 515 -1.08 -34.14 28.39
N GLU A 516 -1.18 -35.29 29.07
CA GLU A 516 -2.44 -35.98 29.33
C GLU A 516 -3.35 -35.27 30.35
N CYS A 517 -2.80 -34.31 31.09
CA CYS A 517 -3.52 -33.46 32.04
C CYS A 517 -3.93 -32.10 31.43
N TYR A 518 -3.57 -31.82 30.18
CA TYR A 518 -4.04 -30.63 29.47
C TYR A 518 -5.33 -30.93 28.68
N SER A 519 -6.34 -30.07 28.83
CA SER A 519 -7.47 -29.94 27.90
C SER A 519 -7.28 -28.65 27.10
N GLY A 520 -6.80 -28.77 25.86
CA GLY A 520 -6.40 -27.61 25.05
C GLY A 520 -5.14 -26.92 25.61
N ASN A 521 -5.33 -25.72 26.18
CA ASN A 521 -4.27 -24.94 26.85
C ASN A 521 -4.44 -24.86 28.38
N VAL A 522 -5.52 -25.43 28.93
CA VAL A 522 -5.82 -25.38 30.37
C VAL A 522 -5.34 -26.66 31.06
N LEU A 523 -4.66 -26.51 32.20
CA LEU A 523 -4.06 -27.56 32.99
C LEU A 523 -5.02 -28.06 34.08
N ASP A 524 -5.28 -29.37 34.10
CA ASP A 524 -5.98 -30.01 35.21
C ASP A 524 -5.01 -30.28 36.37
N TYR A 525 -5.01 -29.39 37.38
CA TYR A 525 -4.11 -29.47 38.53
C TYR A 525 -4.28 -30.74 39.36
N SER A 526 -5.48 -31.34 39.40
CA SER A 526 -5.70 -32.58 40.13
C SER A 526 -5.03 -33.77 39.43
N CYS A 527 -5.10 -33.79 38.11
CA CYS A 527 -4.36 -34.76 37.28
C CYS A 527 -2.85 -34.54 37.36
N ALA A 528 -2.40 -33.29 37.24
CA ALA A 528 -0.99 -32.92 37.13
C ALA A 528 -0.22 -32.99 38.46
N LEU A 529 -0.92 -33.09 39.59
CA LEU A 529 -0.30 -33.17 40.92
C LEU A 529 0.67 -34.35 41.04
N GLY A 530 1.90 -34.04 41.47
CA GLY A 530 3.08 -34.90 41.48
C GLY A 530 3.97 -34.77 40.24
N GLN A 531 3.57 -33.98 39.23
CA GLN A 531 4.31 -33.74 37.99
C GLN A 531 4.54 -32.25 37.70
N LEU A 532 3.88 -31.32 38.39
CA LEU A 532 3.93 -29.88 38.09
C LEU A 532 5.36 -29.33 38.16
N ASN A 533 6.14 -29.76 39.15
CA ASN A 533 7.53 -29.33 39.26
C ASN A 533 8.41 -29.89 38.12
N GLU A 534 8.14 -31.11 37.66
CA GLU A 534 8.84 -31.71 36.51
C GLU A 534 8.49 -30.98 35.22
N MET A 535 7.21 -30.67 35.00
CA MET A 535 6.73 -29.88 33.87
C MET A 535 7.41 -28.50 33.83
N GLY A 536 7.41 -27.77 34.94
CA GLY A 536 8.11 -26.48 35.02
C GLY A 536 9.60 -26.57 34.75
N SER A 537 10.26 -27.63 35.25
CA SER A 537 11.68 -27.87 34.97
C SER A 537 11.92 -28.14 33.48
N LEU A 538 11.08 -28.96 32.84
CA LEU A 538 11.19 -29.26 31.40
C LEU A 538 10.96 -28.02 30.54
N TYR A 539 10.00 -27.16 30.88
CA TYR A 539 9.76 -25.92 30.12
C TYR A 539 10.95 -24.97 30.21
N LEU A 540 11.61 -24.88 31.37
CA LEU A 540 12.88 -24.15 31.51
C LEU A 540 14.01 -24.79 30.69
N GLU A 541 14.05 -26.12 30.56
CA GLU A 541 15.01 -26.81 29.70
C GLU A 541 14.75 -26.54 28.20
N ILE A 542 13.48 -26.52 27.76
CA ILE A 542 13.10 -26.15 26.39
C ILE A 542 13.51 -24.71 26.10
N GLU A 543 13.16 -23.77 26.99
CA GLU A 543 13.55 -22.36 26.89
C GLU A 543 15.07 -22.22 26.85
N GLY A 544 15.79 -22.95 27.70
CA GLY A 544 17.25 -22.98 27.71
C GLY A 544 17.86 -23.47 26.40
N GLU A 545 17.26 -24.47 25.75
CA GLU A 545 17.71 -24.99 24.45
C GLU A 545 17.42 -24.02 23.30
N LEU A 546 16.23 -23.38 23.31
CA LEU A 546 15.89 -22.31 22.36
C LEU A 546 16.87 -21.13 22.50
N LEU A 547 17.15 -20.70 23.73
CA LEU A 547 18.13 -19.65 24.03
C LEU A 547 19.56 -20.03 23.61
N ALA A 548 19.95 -21.30 23.80
CA ALA A 548 21.28 -21.79 23.42
C ALA A 548 21.48 -21.80 21.89
N GLN A 549 20.40 -21.87 21.12
CA GLN A 549 20.40 -21.90 19.66
C GLN A 549 19.66 -20.70 19.05
N LYS A 550 19.58 -19.58 19.78
CA LYS A 550 18.82 -18.40 19.37
C LYS A 550 19.18 -17.87 17.98
N ASP A 551 20.46 -17.91 17.59
CA ASP A 551 20.90 -17.41 16.28
C ASP A 551 20.35 -18.29 15.15
N LEU A 552 20.28 -19.60 15.37
CA LEU A 552 19.72 -20.55 14.42
C LEU A 552 18.18 -20.40 14.32
N LEU A 553 17.53 -20.16 15.46
CA LEU A 553 16.11 -19.85 15.52
C LEU A 553 15.80 -18.61 14.67
N VAL A 554 16.49 -17.50 14.93
CA VAL A 554 16.36 -16.26 14.15
C VAL A 554 16.64 -16.50 12.67
N GLU A 555 17.77 -17.13 12.31
CA GLU A 555 18.14 -17.42 10.91
C GLU A 555 17.05 -18.19 10.16
N SER A 556 16.42 -19.18 10.80
CA SER A 556 15.36 -19.98 10.19
C SER A 556 13.99 -19.29 10.12
N SER A 557 13.82 -18.18 10.84
CA SER A 557 12.54 -17.47 11.01
C SER A 557 12.45 -16.19 10.18
N LEU A 558 13.56 -15.69 9.63
CA LEU A 558 13.59 -14.40 8.93
C LEU A 558 12.62 -14.38 7.74
N VAL A 559 11.86 -13.31 7.66
CA VAL A 559 11.01 -12.98 6.51
C VAL A 559 11.75 -11.97 5.65
N VAL A 560 11.69 -12.16 4.33
CA VAL A 560 12.40 -11.34 3.35
C VAL A 560 11.40 -10.85 2.32
N ASP A 561 11.40 -9.55 2.06
CA ASP A 561 10.76 -8.95 0.91
C ASP A 561 11.81 -8.26 0.03
N GLU A 562 11.68 -8.37 -1.29
CA GLU A 562 12.68 -7.84 -2.22
C GLU A 562 12.09 -7.21 -3.48
N GLU A 563 12.67 -6.08 -3.91
CA GLU A 563 12.32 -5.40 -5.15
C GLU A 563 13.56 -5.01 -5.96
N GLU A 564 13.65 -5.49 -7.21
CA GLU A 564 14.73 -5.15 -8.15
C GLU A 564 14.22 -4.16 -9.21
N ARG A 565 14.85 -2.97 -9.29
CA ARG A 565 14.52 -1.92 -10.28
C ARG A 565 15.72 -1.62 -11.19
N LEU A 566 15.46 -1.30 -12.45
CA LEU A 566 16.47 -0.90 -13.44
C LEU A 566 16.04 0.39 -14.14
N GLU A 567 16.91 1.40 -14.14
CA GLU A 567 16.68 2.62 -14.94
C GLU A 567 16.68 2.33 -16.44
N ILE A 568 15.93 3.12 -17.21
CA ILE A 568 15.90 3.00 -18.68
C ILE A 568 17.33 3.12 -19.22
N PRO A 569 17.86 2.06 -19.86
CA PRO A 569 19.26 2.02 -20.20
C PRO A 569 19.62 3.00 -21.32
N LYS A 570 20.74 3.69 -21.13
CA LYS A 570 21.40 4.45 -22.20
C LYS A 570 22.27 3.51 -23.01
N LEU A 571 22.13 3.54 -24.34
CA LEU A 571 22.91 2.70 -25.22
C LEU A 571 24.41 2.96 -25.01
N ASP A 572 25.19 1.90 -24.85
CA ASP A 572 26.64 1.92 -24.61
C ASP A 572 27.11 2.56 -23.29
N ASP A 573 26.19 3.10 -22.48
CA ASP A 573 26.46 3.74 -21.21
C ASP A 573 26.01 2.88 -20.01
N PRO A 574 26.68 2.99 -18.85
CA PRO A 574 26.23 2.32 -17.63
C PRO A 574 24.91 2.91 -17.15
N SER A 575 23.98 2.04 -16.75
CA SER A 575 22.67 2.39 -16.20
C SER A 575 22.57 1.88 -14.77
N GLU A 576 21.81 2.57 -13.92
CA GLU A 576 21.72 2.24 -12.50
C GLU A 576 20.67 1.15 -12.27
N ALA A 577 21.09 0.11 -11.54
CA ALA A 577 20.25 -0.97 -11.04
C ALA A 577 20.16 -0.87 -9.52
N TYR A 578 18.95 -1.02 -9.01
CA TYR A 578 18.61 -0.96 -7.59
C TYR A 578 18.05 -2.29 -7.11
N LEU A 579 18.39 -2.66 -5.88
CA LEU A 579 17.77 -3.79 -5.17
C LEU A 579 17.41 -3.32 -3.76
N TYR A 580 16.13 -3.31 -3.46
CA TYR A 580 15.56 -3.05 -2.14
C TYR A 580 15.31 -4.39 -1.47
N VAL A 581 15.71 -4.52 -0.21
CA VAL A 581 15.54 -5.75 0.57
C VAL A 581 15.14 -5.39 1.98
N ASP A 582 13.99 -5.89 2.40
CA ASP A 582 13.50 -5.76 3.77
C ASP A 582 13.59 -7.12 4.46
N ILE A 583 14.26 -7.14 5.61
CA ILE A 583 14.50 -8.35 6.37
C ILE A 583 13.89 -8.18 7.76
N THR A 584 12.83 -8.93 8.05
CA THR A 584 12.11 -8.88 9.32
C THR A 584 12.42 -10.10 10.17
N ASN A 585 12.74 -9.87 11.44
CA ASN A 585 12.87 -10.93 12.43
C ASN A 585 11.58 -11.07 13.25
N PRO A 586 10.69 -12.04 12.96
CA PRO A 586 9.43 -12.19 13.69
C PRO A 586 9.59 -12.81 15.09
N THR A 587 10.82 -13.00 15.57
CA THR A 587 11.08 -13.63 16.87
C THR A 587 11.43 -12.60 17.93
N LYS A 588 11.13 -12.92 19.20
CA LYS A 588 11.56 -12.16 20.38
C LYS A 588 13.06 -12.25 20.70
N PHE A 589 13.84 -12.92 19.85
CA PHE A 589 15.28 -13.14 20.07
C PHE A 589 16.10 -12.29 19.10
N SER A 590 17.24 -11.79 19.56
CA SER A 590 18.25 -11.19 18.68
C SER A 590 19.20 -12.24 18.12
N GLY A 591 19.47 -12.14 16.82
CA GLY A 591 20.43 -12.97 16.10
C GLY A 591 21.71 -12.21 15.81
N GLU A 592 22.86 -12.87 15.95
CA GLU A 592 24.17 -12.36 15.53
C GLU A 592 24.70 -13.17 14.34
N ASP A 593 25.37 -12.49 13.38
CA ASP A 593 26.00 -13.14 12.22
C ASP A 593 25.05 -13.99 11.33
N VAL A 594 23.79 -13.57 11.23
CA VAL A 594 22.73 -14.27 10.47
C VAL A 594 22.93 -14.15 8.96
N VAL A 595 22.58 -15.20 8.20
CA VAL A 595 22.72 -15.25 6.74
C VAL A 595 21.36 -15.26 6.07
N VAL A 596 21.19 -14.41 5.05
CA VAL A 596 19.97 -14.28 4.27
C VAL A 596 20.29 -14.44 2.78
N GLU A 597 19.50 -15.23 2.05
CA GLU A 597 19.67 -15.43 0.61
C GLU A 597 18.59 -14.66 -0.17
N ILE A 598 19.02 -13.73 -1.05
CA ILE A 598 18.12 -12.89 -1.86
C ILE A 598 18.29 -13.23 -3.35
N PRO A 599 17.23 -13.55 -4.09
CA PRO A 599 17.31 -13.71 -5.54
C PRO A 599 17.56 -12.36 -6.24
N THR A 600 18.39 -12.33 -7.28
CA THR A 600 18.66 -11.09 -8.06
C THR A 600 19.30 -11.40 -9.42
N SER A 601 19.03 -10.55 -10.40
CA SER A 601 19.59 -10.61 -11.75
C SER A 601 21.00 -10.02 -11.84
N PHE A 602 21.39 -9.16 -10.89
CA PHE A 602 22.71 -8.51 -10.86
C PHE A 602 23.62 -9.04 -9.75
N GLU A 603 24.92 -9.09 -10.04
CA GLU A 603 25.94 -9.45 -9.03
C GLU A 603 26.23 -8.27 -8.08
N PHE A 604 25.32 -7.96 -7.16
CA PHE A 604 25.55 -6.95 -6.13
C PHE A 604 26.62 -7.38 -5.12
N ARG A 605 27.38 -6.40 -4.63
CA ARG A 605 28.44 -6.55 -3.63
C ARG A 605 28.19 -5.58 -2.49
N LYS A 606 28.89 -5.80 -1.37
CA LYS A 606 28.80 -4.90 -0.20
C LYS A 606 29.09 -3.43 -0.54
N LEU A 607 29.97 -3.17 -1.52
CA LEU A 607 30.30 -1.81 -1.96
C LEU A 607 29.15 -1.11 -2.70
N ASP A 608 28.19 -1.89 -3.20
CA ASP A 608 27.03 -1.40 -3.92
C ASP A 608 25.89 -1.05 -2.93
N LEU A 609 26.04 -1.35 -1.64
CA LEU A 609 25.05 -1.05 -0.61
C LEU A 609 25.09 0.45 -0.24
N VAL A 610 24.00 1.16 -0.51
CA VAL A 610 23.84 2.60 -0.28
C VAL A 610 23.07 2.93 1.00
N SER A 611 22.19 2.03 1.45
CA SER A 611 21.48 2.12 2.74
C SER A 611 21.61 0.83 3.54
N GLY A 612 21.56 0.91 4.87
CA GLY A 612 21.62 -0.24 5.77
C GLY A 612 23.00 -0.91 5.93
N SER A 613 24.08 -0.21 5.59
CA SER A 613 25.43 -0.80 5.57
C SER A 613 26.01 -1.19 6.93
N ASP A 614 25.53 -0.56 8.00
CA ASP A 614 25.95 -0.84 9.38
C ASP A 614 25.43 -2.20 9.85
N TYR A 615 24.28 -2.62 9.33
CA TYR A 615 23.68 -3.92 9.61
C TYR A 615 24.32 -5.04 8.80
N VAL A 616 25.04 -4.76 7.72
CA VAL A 616 25.57 -5.78 6.82
C VAL A 616 27.08 -5.98 7.01
N ARG A 617 27.49 -7.17 7.44
CA ARG A 617 28.90 -7.57 7.55
C ARG A 617 29.51 -7.85 6.19
N MET A 618 28.85 -8.64 5.35
CA MET A 618 29.36 -9.11 4.05
C MET A 618 28.21 -9.39 3.08
N VAL A 619 28.47 -9.23 1.78
CA VAL A 619 27.56 -9.66 0.72
C VAL A 619 28.37 -10.52 -0.25
N THR A 620 27.92 -11.76 -0.48
CA THR A 620 28.58 -12.71 -1.37
C THR A 620 27.68 -12.97 -2.58
N PRO A 621 28.06 -12.50 -3.78
CA PRO A 621 27.30 -12.79 -4.98
C PRO A 621 27.44 -14.25 -5.39
N SER A 622 26.33 -14.85 -5.78
CA SER A 622 26.21 -16.16 -6.39
C SER A 622 25.40 -16.04 -7.68
N ARG A 623 25.26 -17.15 -8.42
CA ARG A 623 24.55 -17.12 -9.70
C ARG A 623 23.05 -16.96 -9.45
N ASN A 624 22.49 -15.81 -9.84
CA ASN A 624 21.08 -15.41 -9.68
C ASN A 624 20.62 -15.18 -8.23
N LYS A 625 21.56 -15.00 -7.29
CA LYS A 625 21.25 -14.69 -5.89
C LYS A 625 22.44 -14.04 -5.18
N ILE A 626 22.19 -13.30 -4.10
CA ILE A 626 23.20 -12.79 -3.17
C ILE A 626 22.98 -13.38 -1.78
N GLU A 627 24.07 -13.64 -1.07
CA GLU A 627 24.04 -14.00 0.35
C GLU A 627 24.45 -12.77 1.17
N ILE A 628 23.54 -12.26 1.99
CA ILE A 628 23.76 -11.13 2.89
C ILE A 628 24.04 -11.67 4.29
N TYR A 629 25.16 -11.27 4.87
CA TYR A 629 25.55 -11.62 6.23
C TYR A 629 25.26 -10.41 7.11
N LEU A 630 24.21 -10.49 7.91
CA LEU A 630 23.84 -9.46 8.88
C LEU A 630 24.78 -9.51 10.09
N THR A 631 25.11 -8.35 10.65
CA THR A 631 25.94 -8.23 11.84
C THR A 631 25.12 -8.62 13.06
N THR A 632 23.96 -7.98 13.22
CA THR A 632 22.96 -8.21 14.27
C THR A 632 21.59 -7.88 13.72
N ILE A 633 20.56 -8.59 14.19
CA ILE A 633 19.15 -8.21 14.04
C ILE A 633 18.46 -8.41 15.39
N GLY A 634 17.81 -7.36 15.87
CA GLY A 634 17.05 -7.31 17.10
C GLY A 634 15.74 -8.09 17.02
N PRO A 635 15.08 -8.30 18.17
CA PRO A 635 13.76 -8.92 18.19
C PRO A 635 12.74 -8.02 17.48
N GLU A 636 11.89 -8.61 16.63
CA GLU A 636 10.82 -7.89 15.90
C GLU A 636 11.32 -6.74 15.00
N GLU A 637 12.64 -6.65 14.78
CA GLU A 637 13.27 -5.61 13.96
C GLU A 637 13.11 -5.92 12.48
N THR A 638 12.82 -4.87 11.69
CA THR A 638 12.91 -4.88 10.23
C THR A 638 14.14 -4.08 9.80
N ILE A 639 14.99 -4.67 8.96
CA ILE A 639 16.18 -4.03 8.40
C ILE A 639 15.95 -3.75 6.92
N HIS A 640 16.00 -2.48 6.56
CA HIS A 640 15.92 -2.02 5.17
C HIS A 640 17.32 -1.89 4.55
N LEU A 641 17.54 -2.60 3.45
CA LEU A 641 18.78 -2.57 2.68
C LEU A 641 18.51 -2.07 1.27
N GLN A 642 19.33 -1.12 0.81
CA GLN A 642 19.26 -0.63 -0.57
C GLN A 642 20.61 -0.80 -1.24
N PHE A 643 20.64 -1.53 -2.34
CA PHE A 643 21.79 -1.65 -3.23
C PHE A 643 21.61 -0.77 -4.47
N LYS A 644 22.72 -0.24 -4.98
CA LYS A 644 22.82 0.56 -6.19
C LYS A 644 24.08 0.18 -6.97
N LYS A 645 23.92 -0.19 -8.24
CA LYS A 645 25.04 -0.60 -9.11
C LYS A 645 24.89 -0.07 -10.53
N GLU A 646 25.98 0.40 -11.11
CA GLU A 646 26.07 0.75 -12.52
C GLU A 646 26.42 -0.47 -13.39
N HIS A 647 25.63 -0.73 -14.44
CA HIS A 647 25.88 -1.82 -15.40
C HIS A 647 25.51 -1.41 -16.84
N VAL A 648 26.32 -1.79 -17.82
CA VAL A 648 26.03 -1.52 -19.24
C VAL A 648 25.15 -2.64 -19.78
N VAL A 649 23.85 -2.37 -19.88
CA VAL A 649 22.84 -3.38 -20.21
C VAL A 649 22.72 -3.63 -21.72
N CYS A 650 22.73 -2.57 -22.53
CA CYS A 650 22.61 -2.66 -23.99
C CYS A 650 23.83 -2.04 -24.68
N ARG A 651 24.37 -2.72 -25.70
CA ARG A 651 25.57 -2.30 -26.44
C ARG A 651 25.35 -2.27 -27.95
N SER A 652 25.98 -1.33 -28.63
CA SER A 652 26.01 -1.26 -30.09
C SER A 652 26.95 -2.31 -30.70
N LYS A 653 26.52 -2.92 -31.80
CA LYS A 653 27.26 -3.90 -32.60
C LYS A 653 27.74 -3.32 -33.93
N SER A 654 26.91 -2.52 -34.61
CA SER A 654 27.26 -1.90 -35.89
C SER A 654 26.36 -0.70 -36.21
N TYR A 655 26.89 0.23 -37.01
CA TYR A 655 26.20 1.42 -37.50
C TYR A 655 26.46 1.61 -39.00
N GLU A 656 25.40 1.87 -39.78
CA GLU A 656 25.42 2.15 -41.22
C GLU A 656 24.59 3.42 -41.50
N GLU A 657 25.05 4.30 -42.39
CA GLU A 657 24.34 5.54 -42.81
C GLU A 657 24.40 5.65 -44.34
N GLU A 658 23.26 5.95 -44.97
CA GLU A 658 23.09 6.16 -46.41
C GLU A 658 22.31 7.46 -46.66
N ALA A 659 22.66 8.23 -47.70
CA ALA A 659 21.98 9.49 -48.02
C ALA A 659 21.68 9.63 -49.53
N PHE A 660 20.46 10.07 -49.86
CA PHE A 660 19.94 10.16 -51.22
C PHE A 660 19.41 11.56 -51.52
N GLY A 661 20.06 12.27 -52.44
CA GLY A 661 19.70 13.64 -52.82
C GLY A 661 18.50 13.71 -53.76
N ASP A 662 17.60 14.67 -53.50
CA ASP A 662 16.48 15.04 -54.39
C ASP A 662 16.92 16.06 -55.46
N SER A 663 16.00 16.71 -56.17
CA SER A 663 16.31 17.73 -57.21
C SER A 663 16.42 19.17 -56.70
N GLU A 664 16.02 19.43 -55.46
CA GLU A 664 15.85 20.77 -54.88
C GLU A 664 17.04 21.20 -54.01
N GLY A 665 17.93 20.26 -53.71
CA GLY A 665 19.13 20.49 -52.88
C GLY A 665 19.04 19.82 -51.51
N GLY A 666 18.01 19.01 -51.25
CA GLY A 666 17.87 18.22 -50.02
C GLY A 666 18.28 16.76 -50.21
N ALA A 667 18.32 16.00 -49.12
CA ALA A 667 18.58 14.56 -49.13
C ALA A 667 17.81 13.80 -48.03
N THR A 668 17.34 12.60 -48.35
CA THR A 668 16.86 11.64 -47.35
C THR A 668 18.03 10.85 -46.80
N VAL A 669 18.20 10.82 -45.48
CA VAL A 669 19.26 10.11 -44.76
C VAL A 669 18.65 8.94 -44.00
N SER A 670 19.12 7.72 -44.28
CA SER A 670 18.74 6.50 -43.59
C SER A 670 19.90 5.98 -42.74
N LYS A 671 19.65 5.66 -41.47
CA LYS A 671 20.62 5.13 -40.51
C LYS A 671 20.15 3.77 -39.99
N THR A 672 21.03 2.78 -39.94
CA THR A 672 20.75 1.45 -39.36
C THR A 672 21.74 1.14 -38.24
N LEU A 673 21.21 0.85 -37.05
CA LEU A 673 21.95 0.54 -35.84
C LEU A 673 21.59 -0.87 -35.34
N LYS A 674 22.59 -1.71 -35.08
CA LYS A 674 22.38 -3.04 -34.46
C LYS A 674 22.86 -3.00 -33.04
N ILE A 675 22.06 -3.52 -32.10
CA ILE A 675 22.36 -3.53 -30.67
C ILE A 675 22.22 -4.94 -30.07
N ASP A 676 22.75 -5.13 -28.88
CA ASP A 676 22.69 -6.37 -28.08
C ASP A 676 22.41 -6.03 -26.62
N CYS A 677 21.33 -6.54 -26.05
CA CYS A 677 20.97 -6.35 -24.66
C CYS A 677 21.27 -7.63 -23.86
N GLU A 678 21.96 -7.47 -22.73
CA GLU A 678 22.34 -8.59 -21.84
C GLU A 678 21.13 -9.14 -21.06
N GLN A 679 20.01 -8.41 -21.02
CA GLN A 679 18.74 -8.81 -20.42
C GLN A 679 17.58 -8.04 -21.06
N GLU A 680 16.34 -8.37 -20.68
CA GLU A 680 15.14 -7.67 -21.13
C GLU A 680 15.03 -6.27 -20.50
N VAL A 681 14.70 -5.26 -21.30
CA VAL A 681 14.55 -3.86 -20.87
C VAL A 681 13.34 -3.21 -21.52
N GLY A 682 12.66 -2.32 -20.79
CA GLY A 682 11.42 -1.66 -21.25
C GLY A 682 11.60 -0.55 -22.28
N GLY A 683 12.83 -0.08 -22.49
CA GLY A 683 13.17 0.97 -23.46
C GLY A 683 14.67 1.22 -23.51
N ILE A 684 15.13 2.02 -24.48
CA ILE A 684 16.54 2.40 -24.63
C ILE A 684 16.65 3.87 -25.06
N ILE A 685 17.59 4.59 -24.47
CA ILE A 685 17.96 5.95 -24.88
C ILE A 685 19.14 5.88 -25.86
N LEU A 686 18.99 6.46 -27.06
CA LEU A 686 19.97 6.33 -28.14
C LEU A 686 21.08 7.39 -28.14
N GLY A 687 20.91 8.50 -27.40
CA GLY A 687 21.91 9.58 -27.30
C GLY A 687 21.89 10.60 -28.46
N GLU A 688 22.79 11.58 -28.42
CA GLU A 688 22.85 12.67 -29.42
C GLU A 688 23.26 12.17 -30.82
N GLY A 689 22.58 12.63 -31.87
CA GLY A 689 22.89 12.31 -33.28
C GLY A 689 21.99 11.27 -33.95
N PHE A 690 21.01 10.73 -33.21
CA PHE A 690 20.01 9.76 -33.68
C PHE A 690 18.63 10.37 -33.93
N GLU A 691 18.58 11.68 -34.20
CA GLU A 691 17.35 12.37 -34.63
C GLU A 691 16.86 11.80 -35.97
N ALA A 692 15.56 11.51 -36.03
CA ALA A 692 14.89 10.86 -37.15
C ALA A 692 13.42 11.26 -37.21
N ASP A 693 12.91 11.44 -38.42
CA ASP A 693 11.50 11.69 -38.71
C ASP A 693 10.68 10.38 -38.62
N GLU A 694 11.31 9.24 -38.95
CA GLU A 694 10.72 7.92 -38.80
C GLU A 694 11.71 6.94 -38.16
N VAL A 695 11.22 6.09 -37.24
CA VAL A 695 12.01 5.06 -36.58
C VAL A 695 11.32 3.70 -36.66
N TYR A 696 12.11 2.65 -36.87
CA TYR A 696 11.66 1.26 -36.90
C TYR A 696 12.54 0.38 -36.01
N VAL A 697 11.94 -0.42 -35.13
CA VAL A 697 12.63 -1.41 -34.30
C VAL A 697 12.24 -2.80 -34.78
N ASN A 698 13.24 -3.58 -35.21
CA ASN A 698 13.05 -4.91 -35.80
C ASN A 698 12.01 -4.93 -36.95
N GLY A 699 11.94 -3.84 -37.72
CA GLY A 699 11.02 -3.65 -38.84
C GLY A 699 9.59 -3.23 -38.47
N LEU A 700 9.33 -2.92 -37.20
CA LEU A 700 8.07 -2.35 -36.73
C LEU A 700 8.27 -0.86 -36.47
N ARG A 701 7.35 -0.02 -36.96
CA ARG A 701 7.40 1.42 -36.70
C ARG A 701 7.33 1.65 -35.19
N ALA A 702 8.25 2.45 -34.67
CA ALA A 702 8.33 2.85 -33.28
C ALA A 702 8.26 4.38 -33.22
N GLU A 703 7.57 4.90 -32.22
CA GLU A 703 7.58 6.33 -31.92
C GLU A 703 8.81 6.61 -31.07
N MET A 704 9.55 7.65 -31.45
CA MET A 704 10.71 8.11 -30.71
C MET A 704 10.31 9.39 -29.99
N GLU A 705 10.37 9.35 -28.67
CA GLU A 705 10.04 10.48 -27.81
C GLU A 705 11.33 10.93 -27.14
N GLU A 706 11.78 12.15 -27.45
CA GLU A 706 12.95 12.79 -26.84
C GLU A 706 14.27 11.97 -26.87
N GLY A 707 14.43 11.12 -27.90
CA GLY A 707 15.60 10.25 -28.07
C GLY A 707 15.53 8.94 -27.29
N CYS A 708 14.39 8.64 -26.67
CA CYS A 708 14.05 7.37 -26.06
C CYS A 708 13.19 6.52 -27.00
N LEU A 709 13.47 5.22 -27.03
CA LEU A 709 12.61 4.22 -27.66
C LEU A 709 11.88 3.43 -26.58
N PRO A 710 10.59 3.70 -26.31
CA PRO A 710 9.81 3.05 -25.25
C PRO A 710 9.36 1.62 -25.62
N SER A 711 10.13 0.92 -26.45
CA SER A 711 9.85 -0.45 -26.87
C SER A 711 10.51 -1.46 -25.95
N VAL A 712 9.83 -2.56 -25.65
CA VAL A 712 10.45 -3.69 -24.91
C VAL A 712 11.50 -4.36 -25.79
N PHE A 713 12.75 -4.33 -25.33
CA PHE A 713 13.88 -5.05 -25.92
C PHE A 713 14.14 -6.31 -25.11
N ALA A 714 13.78 -7.47 -25.65
CA ALA A 714 14.12 -8.76 -25.06
C ALA A 714 15.65 -8.96 -24.94
N GLU A 715 16.10 -9.94 -24.15
CA GLU A 715 17.51 -10.35 -24.13
C GLU A 715 17.96 -10.77 -25.55
N GLY A 716 19.06 -10.19 -26.02
CA GLY A 716 19.68 -10.51 -27.31
C GLY A 716 19.77 -9.35 -28.30
N ALA A 717 19.78 -9.67 -29.59
CA ALA A 717 20.14 -8.74 -30.65
C ALA A 717 18.93 -8.07 -31.32
N HIS A 718 19.01 -6.76 -31.52
CA HIS A 718 17.96 -5.94 -32.15
C HIS A 718 18.53 -5.06 -33.27
N THR A 719 17.67 -4.65 -34.20
CA THR A 719 17.99 -3.70 -35.29
C THR A 719 17.07 -2.49 -35.20
N ILE A 720 17.65 -1.29 -35.25
CA ILE A 720 16.97 0.00 -35.23
C ILE A 720 17.27 0.69 -36.56
N GLU A 721 16.24 1.09 -37.29
CA GLU A 721 16.32 1.81 -38.56
C GLU A 721 15.69 3.19 -38.39
N MET A 722 16.32 4.23 -38.93
CA MET A 722 15.97 5.63 -38.73
C MET A 722 16.04 6.37 -40.06
N GLU A 723 15.04 7.18 -40.40
CA GLU A 723 15.02 8.00 -41.60
C GLU A 723 14.81 9.49 -41.26
N SER A 724 15.52 10.39 -41.95
CA SER A 724 15.42 11.84 -41.76
C SER A 724 15.61 12.61 -43.07
N TYR A 725 15.10 13.84 -43.18
CA TYR A 725 15.30 14.71 -44.33
C TYR A 725 16.21 15.92 -44.03
N GLU A 726 17.33 16.02 -44.74
CA GLU A 726 18.34 17.08 -44.58
C GLU A 726 18.20 18.14 -45.68
N ILE A 727 17.94 19.39 -45.27
CA ILE A 727 17.91 20.55 -46.18
C ILE A 727 19.35 21.00 -46.47
N ASP A 728 19.63 21.40 -47.70
CA ASP A 728 20.93 21.93 -48.14
C ASP A 728 22.04 20.86 -48.14
N ALA A 729 21.70 19.63 -48.51
CA ALA A 729 22.67 18.53 -48.67
C ALA A 729 23.65 18.76 -49.83
N TYR A 730 23.27 19.58 -50.83
CA TYR A 730 24.14 19.96 -51.94
C TYR A 730 23.68 21.24 -52.67
N ASP A 731 24.60 21.89 -53.37
CA ASP A 731 24.32 23.03 -54.26
C ASP A 731 24.45 22.64 -55.74
N VAL A 732 23.72 23.35 -56.62
CA VAL A 732 23.85 23.19 -58.08
C VAL A 732 23.99 24.55 -58.76
N GLU A 733 25.06 24.70 -59.53
CA GLU A 733 25.26 25.84 -60.43
C GLU A 733 25.16 25.39 -61.89
N ARG A 734 24.41 26.17 -62.70
CA ARG A 734 24.23 25.96 -64.15
C ARG A 734 25.08 26.96 -64.91
N GLU A 735 25.89 26.48 -65.85
CA GLU A 735 26.76 27.30 -66.69
C GLU A 735 26.62 26.92 -68.17
N LEU A 736 26.52 27.91 -69.06
CA LEU A 736 26.53 27.67 -70.51
C LEU A 736 27.94 27.29 -70.97
N ALA A 737 28.10 26.05 -71.42
CA ALA A 737 29.37 25.56 -71.94
C ALA A 737 29.61 26.04 -73.38
N PHE A 738 28.61 25.87 -74.24
CA PHE A 738 28.71 26.15 -75.66
C PHE A 738 27.33 26.29 -76.31
N ALA A 739 27.20 27.19 -77.29
CA ALA A 739 26.02 27.28 -78.15
C ALA A 739 26.48 27.47 -79.60
N SER A 740 25.95 26.69 -80.53
CA SER A 740 26.25 26.84 -81.95
C SER A 740 25.05 26.59 -82.84
N THR A 741 24.81 27.50 -83.78
CA THR A 741 23.68 27.43 -84.72
C THR A 741 24.16 26.93 -86.08
N LEU A 742 23.48 25.91 -86.62
CA LEU A 742 23.73 25.39 -87.96
C LEU A 742 22.41 25.28 -88.74
N GLY A 743 22.07 26.32 -89.51
CA GLY A 743 20.78 26.38 -90.20
C GLY A 743 19.69 26.91 -89.27
N GLN A 744 18.61 26.14 -89.07
CA GLN A 744 17.53 26.50 -88.12
C GLN A 744 17.72 25.85 -86.74
N THR A 745 18.55 24.82 -86.61
CA THR A 745 18.83 24.17 -85.33
C THR A 745 20.03 24.80 -84.61
N THR A 746 19.92 24.92 -83.29
CA THR A 746 21.00 25.35 -82.40
C THR A 746 21.29 24.25 -81.40
N ASN A 747 22.52 23.74 -81.37
CA ASN A 747 22.97 22.83 -80.32
C ASN A 747 23.42 23.66 -79.10
N ILE A 748 22.84 23.33 -77.95
CA ILE A 748 23.12 23.90 -76.64
C ILE A 748 23.84 22.85 -75.79
N GLU A 749 24.91 23.27 -75.14
CA GLU A 749 25.62 22.47 -74.14
C GLU A 749 25.73 23.24 -72.82
N LEU A 750 25.31 22.61 -71.74
CA LEU A 750 25.31 23.14 -70.39
C LEU A 750 26.21 22.29 -69.47
N PHE A 751 26.80 22.94 -68.47
CA PHE A 751 27.38 22.27 -67.31
C PHE A 751 26.49 22.49 -66.09
N PHE A 752 26.21 21.40 -65.37
CA PHE A 752 25.63 21.40 -64.04
C PHE A 752 26.73 21.01 -63.05
N ASN A 753 27.10 21.96 -62.19
CA ASN A 753 28.12 21.80 -61.16
C ASN A 753 27.42 21.51 -59.82
N PHE A 754 27.52 20.27 -59.34
CA PHE A 754 27.01 19.84 -58.05
C PHE A 754 28.10 19.99 -56.99
N GLU A 755 27.82 20.69 -55.89
CA GLU A 755 28.71 20.82 -54.74
C GLU A 755 28.07 20.16 -53.52
N PRO A 756 28.38 18.88 -53.23
CA PRO A 756 27.83 18.17 -52.09
C PRO A 756 28.37 18.74 -50.77
N LYS A 757 27.48 18.96 -49.82
CA LYS A 757 27.79 19.32 -48.43
C LYS A 757 27.79 18.10 -47.50
N LYS A 758 27.41 16.94 -48.03
CA LYS A 758 27.46 15.62 -47.39
C LYS A 758 27.78 14.56 -48.44
N ASP A 759 28.24 13.40 -47.99
CA ASP A 759 28.38 12.22 -48.86
C ASP A 759 26.98 11.75 -49.29
N LEU A 760 26.78 11.57 -50.60
CA LEU A 760 25.50 11.17 -51.20
C LEU A 760 25.70 9.98 -52.14
N GLU A 761 24.91 8.93 -51.92
CA GLU A 761 24.89 7.74 -52.78
C GLU A 761 24.47 8.12 -54.22
N TYR A 762 23.41 8.92 -54.35
CA TYR A 762 23.08 9.59 -55.61
C TYR A 762 22.26 10.87 -55.42
N ILE A 763 22.22 11.72 -56.44
CA ILE A 763 21.27 12.82 -56.62
C ILE A 763 20.34 12.50 -57.79
N ALA A 764 19.03 12.58 -57.60
CA ALA A 764 18.03 12.52 -58.67
C ALA A 764 17.67 13.94 -59.13
N TYR A 765 18.27 14.41 -60.22
CA TYR A 765 18.12 15.79 -60.68
C TYR A 765 17.18 15.90 -61.87
N SER A 766 16.31 16.91 -61.84
CA SER A 766 15.50 17.33 -62.98
C SER A 766 15.59 18.82 -63.23
N SER A 767 15.59 19.22 -64.50
CA SER A 767 15.56 20.63 -64.92
C SER A 767 14.55 20.81 -66.06
N VAL A 768 13.79 21.91 -66.01
CA VAL A 768 12.76 22.24 -67.02
C VAL A 768 13.30 23.28 -67.99
N GLU A 769 13.26 22.98 -69.27
CA GLU A 769 13.57 23.88 -70.38
C GLU A 769 12.27 24.43 -71.00
N GLU A 770 11.73 25.51 -70.46
CA GLU A 770 10.49 26.14 -70.97
C GLU A 770 10.66 26.59 -72.43
N GLY A 771 9.80 26.12 -73.36
CA GLY A 771 9.71 26.66 -74.73
C GLY A 771 9.83 25.71 -75.95
N LYS A 772 9.52 24.39 -75.83
CA LYS A 772 9.29 23.34 -76.89
C LYS A 772 10.32 22.19 -76.94
N ASP A 773 9.91 21.11 -77.64
CA ASP A 773 10.53 19.78 -77.85
C ASP A 773 12.07 19.73 -77.83
N LEU A 774 12.63 19.10 -76.79
CA LEU A 774 14.04 18.74 -76.69
C LEU A 774 14.38 17.54 -77.58
N ASP A 775 15.15 17.76 -78.65
CA ASP A 775 15.69 16.71 -79.51
C ASP A 775 17.18 16.45 -79.20
N ASP A 776 17.63 15.20 -79.41
CA ASP A 776 19.02 14.73 -79.30
C ASP A 776 19.71 14.98 -77.93
N LEU A 777 18.99 14.73 -76.82
CA LEU A 777 19.52 14.85 -75.46
C LEU A 777 20.68 13.85 -75.21
N ASP A 778 21.86 14.36 -74.85
CA ASP A 778 22.97 13.58 -74.29
C ASP A 778 23.40 14.17 -72.93
N VAL A 779 23.74 13.29 -71.97
CA VAL A 779 24.16 13.68 -70.62
C VAL A 779 25.37 12.86 -70.22
N PHE A 780 26.45 13.45 -69.73
CA PHE A 780 27.64 12.72 -69.30
C PHE A 780 28.40 13.42 -68.17
N GLY A 781 29.00 12.61 -67.28
CA GLY A 781 29.89 13.12 -66.23
C GLY A 781 31.16 13.68 -66.86
N TYR A 782 31.56 14.88 -66.44
CA TYR A 782 32.69 15.61 -66.97
C TYR A 782 33.92 15.47 -66.06
N THR A 783 33.72 15.36 -64.74
CA THR A 783 34.80 15.18 -63.75
C THR A 783 34.99 13.72 -63.31
N GLY A 784 34.10 12.82 -63.72
CA GLY A 784 34.26 11.35 -63.59
C GLY A 784 33.06 10.62 -62.98
N GLU A 785 31.97 11.34 -62.75
CA GLU A 785 30.74 10.90 -62.11
C GLU A 785 30.04 9.84 -62.95
N LYS A 786 29.37 8.91 -62.26
CA LYS A 786 28.54 7.90 -62.90
C LYS A 786 27.13 8.46 -63.07
N ILE A 787 26.70 8.58 -64.33
CA ILE A 787 25.37 9.09 -64.67
C ILE A 787 24.45 7.95 -65.16
N THR A 788 23.29 7.80 -64.54
CA THR A 788 22.26 6.81 -64.91
C THR A 788 20.89 7.45 -65.16
N GLU A 789 19.93 6.68 -65.68
CA GLU A 789 18.52 7.07 -65.85
C GLU A 789 18.29 8.37 -66.66
N LYS A 790 19.15 8.63 -67.65
CA LYS A 790 19.07 9.82 -68.53
C LYS A 790 17.83 9.73 -69.42
N LYS A 791 16.86 10.63 -69.24
CA LYS A 791 15.64 10.68 -70.05
C LYS A 791 15.08 12.10 -70.12
N THR A 792 14.30 12.37 -71.16
CA THR A 792 13.36 13.48 -71.19
C THR A 792 12.03 13.07 -70.54
N MET A 793 11.51 13.89 -69.63
CA MET A 793 10.20 13.72 -68.99
C MET A 793 9.22 14.78 -69.53
N GLY A 794 8.52 14.45 -70.62
CA GLY A 794 7.70 15.41 -71.38
C GLY A 794 8.51 16.14 -72.46
N GLU A 795 7.95 17.21 -73.03
CA GLU A 795 8.56 17.96 -74.15
C GLU A 795 9.74 18.85 -73.70
N SER A 796 9.86 19.17 -72.41
CA SER A 796 10.77 20.19 -71.88
C SER A 796 11.62 19.78 -70.66
N THR A 797 11.40 18.63 -70.01
CA THR A 797 12.12 18.31 -68.75
C THR A 797 13.24 17.31 -69.00
N ILE A 798 14.43 17.58 -68.47
CA ILE A 798 15.60 16.69 -68.48
C ILE A 798 15.71 16.02 -67.10
N PHE A 799 15.93 14.70 -67.05
CA PHE A 799 16.16 13.95 -65.82
C PHE A 799 17.38 13.05 -65.92
N PHE A 800 18.19 13.01 -64.86
CA PHE A 800 19.31 12.09 -64.71
C PHE A 800 19.67 11.87 -63.23
N LYS A 801 20.34 10.75 -62.93
CA LYS A 801 20.91 10.48 -61.60
C LYS A 801 22.43 10.57 -61.61
N VAL A 802 23.00 11.26 -60.63
CA VAL A 802 24.45 11.40 -60.41
C VAL A 802 24.84 10.59 -59.18
N HIS A 803 25.70 9.58 -59.32
CA HIS A 803 26.07 8.67 -58.22
C HIS A 803 27.44 8.98 -57.63
N ASP A 804 27.67 8.47 -56.42
CA ASP A 804 28.96 8.43 -55.71
C ASP A 804 29.54 9.84 -55.44
N LEU A 805 28.71 10.72 -54.89
CA LEU A 805 29.05 12.11 -54.62
C LEU A 805 29.64 12.27 -53.23
N VAL A 806 30.76 12.99 -53.13
CA VAL A 806 31.54 13.11 -51.90
C VAL A 806 31.50 14.54 -51.39
N GLU A 807 31.34 14.69 -50.08
CA GLU A 807 31.34 15.98 -49.39
C GLU A 807 32.54 16.86 -49.81
N GLY A 808 32.24 18.11 -50.16
CA GLY A 808 33.21 19.14 -50.53
C GLY A 808 33.92 18.90 -51.87
N LYS A 809 33.52 17.91 -52.66
CA LYS A 809 34.06 17.67 -54.01
C LYS A 809 33.03 17.99 -55.07
N GLU A 810 33.32 19.04 -55.83
CA GLU A 810 32.51 19.45 -56.98
C GLU A 810 32.43 18.35 -58.05
N ALA A 811 31.21 18.04 -58.47
CA ALA A 811 30.86 17.08 -59.51
C ALA A 811 30.23 17.80 -60.70
N LYS A 812 30.79 17.66 -61.91
CA LYS A 812 30.35 18.38 -63.10
C LYS A 812 29.66 17.44 -64.09
N VAL A 813 28.43 17.74 -64.47
CA VAL A 813 27.66 17.01 -65.48
C VAL A 813 27.45 17.88 -66.71
N ARG A 814 27.79 17.38 -67.89
CA ARG A 814 27.51 18.04 -69.17
C ARG A 814 26.23 17.51 -69.77
N VAL A 815 25.35 18.42 -70.18
CA VAL A 815 24.07 18.16 -70.82
C VAL A 815 24.07 18.83 -72.19
N SER A 816 23.71 18.12 -73.26
CA SER A 816 23.66 18.64 -74.63
C SER A 816 22.29 18.35 -75.25
N TYR A 817 21.71 19.31 -75.96
CA TYR A 817 20.41 19.18 -76.65
C TYR A 817 20.28 20.19 -77.81
N GLU A 818 19.34 19.97 -78.75
CA GLU A 818 19.09 20.87 -79.88
C GLU A 818 17.78 21.67 -79.73
N ILE A 819 17.80 22.95 -80.18
CA ILE A 819 16.64 23.86 -80.28
C ILE A 819 16.36 24.19 -81.74
N SER A 820 15.12 23.97 -82.20
CA SER A 820 14.73 24.08 -83.62
C SER A 820 14.39 25.49 -84.12
N ASP A 821 14.11 26.47 -83.24
CA ASP A 821 13.90 27.88 -83.57
C ASP A 821 14.37 28.80 -82.43
N LEU A 822 15.64 29.22 -82.51
CA LEU A 822 16.28 30.03 -81.46
C LEU A 822 15.71 31.45 -81.35
N GLU A 823 15.28 32.04 -82.47
CA GLU A 823 14.79 33.43 -82.47
C GLU A 823 13.40 33.53 -81.81
N ASP A 824 12.51 32.57 -82.09
CA ASP A 824 11.20 32.44 -81.42
C ASP A 824 11.37 32.23 -79.92
N TYR A 825 12.25 31.30 -79.53
CA TYR A 825 12.60 31.03 -78.12
C TYR A 825 13.11 32.28 -77.39
N LEU A 826 14.05 33.03 -77.99
CA LEU A 826 14.59 34.24 -77.39
C LEU A 826 13.54 35.34 -77.23
N ASN A 827 12.61 35.47 -78.18
CA ASN A 827 11.51 36.41 -78.07
C ASN A 827 10.57 36.06 -76.91
N GLU A 828 10.24 34.77 -76.73
CA GLU A 828 9.43 34.29 -75.61
C GLU A 828 10.12 34.52 -74.25
N GLN A 829 11.41 34.19 -74.13
CA GLN A 829 12.19 34.39 -72.90
C GLN A 829 12.35 35.88 -72.55
N ILE A 830 12.62 36.73 -73.55
CA ILE A 830 12.68 38.19 -73.35
C ILE A 830 11.32 38.72 -72.88
N LEU A 831 10.21 38.23 -73.43
CA LEU A 831 8.87 38.61 -73.01
C LEU A 831 8.60 38.17 -71.56
N TYR A 832 8.96 36.94 -71.21
CA TYR A 832 8.85 36.39 -69.86
C TYR A 832 9.58 37.26 -68.83
N TYR A 833 10.89 37.49 -69.02
CA TYR A 833 11.69 38.29 -68.09
C TYR A 833 11.31 39.78 -68.09
N SER A 834 10.73 40.31 -69.17
CA SER A 834 10.20 41.68 -69.20
C SER A 834 9.01 41.89 -68.27
N GLY A 835 8.34 40.82 -67.85
CA GLY A 835 7.25 40.85 -66.87
C GLY A 835 7.69 40.55 -65.43
N GLN A 836 8.98 40.29 -65.18
CA GLN A 836 9.51 39.93 -63.86
C GLN A 836 10.08 41.15 -63.13
N ASN A 837 10.14 41.09 -61.80
CA ASN A 837 10.80 42.09 -60.97
C ASN A 837 12.32 41.81 -60.93
N LEU A 838 13.07 42.50 -61.80
CA LEU A 838 14.52 42.29 -61.99
C LEU A 838 15.35 43.32 -61.21
N THR A 839 16.52 42.90 -60.75
CA THR A 839 17.54 43.80 -60.18
C THR A 839 18.20 44.66 -61.26
N GLU A 840 18.91 45.73 -60.87
CA GLU A 840 19.58 46.64 -61.82
C GLU A 840 20.58 45.90 -62.74
N GLU A 841 21.29 44.88 -62.23
CA GLU A 841 22.18 44.05 -63.05
C GLU A 841 21.42 43.10 -63.99
N GLU A 842 20.31 42.52 -63.55
CA GLU A 842 19.45 41.64 -64.34
C GLU A 842 18.73 42.43 -65.47
N GLU A 843 18.29 43.66 -65.21
CA GLU A 843 17.72 44.56 -66.22
C GLU A 843 18.75 44.92 -67.31
N VAL A 844 20.03 45.09 -66.94
CA VAL A 844 21.12 45.30 -67.89
C VAL A 844 21.27 44.09 -68.81
N LEU A 845 21.24 42.87 -68.28
CA LEU A 845 21.31 41.64 -69.07
C LEU A 845 20.10 41.47 -70.00
N LEU A 846 18.88 41.73 -69.52
CA LEU A 846 17.67 41.70 -70.35
C LEU A 846 17.75 42.74 -71.48
N THR A 847 18.29 43.93 -71.19
CA THR A 847 18.48 44.99 -72.19
C THR A 847 19.56 44.61 -73.21
N GLN A 848 20.63 43.95 -72.78
CA GLN A 848 21.65 43.40 -73.68
C GLN A 848 21.05 42.32 -74.59
N ALA A 849 20.27 41.38 -74.05
CA ALA A 849 19.58 40.36 -74.83
C ALA A 849 18.66 40.97 -75.91
N LYS A 850 17.85 41.98 -75.56
CA LYS A 850 17.01 42.73 -76.50
C LYS A 850 17.82 43.40 -77.61
N ASN A 851 18.95 44.01 -77.27
CA ASN A 851 19.81 44.69 -78.24
C ASN A 851 20.52 43.70 -79.18
N TYR A 852 20.97 42.55 -78.65
CA TYR A 852 21.59 41.49 -79.46
C TYR A 852 20.58 40.87 -80.43
N LEU A 853 19.34 40.62 -79.98
CA LEU A 853 18.29 40.08 -80.84
C LEU A 853 17.91 41.06 -81.96
N LEU A 854 17.80 42.36 -81.66
CA LEU A 854 17.56 43.41 -82.68
C LEU A 854 18.71 43.57 -83.70
N ALA A 855 19.91 43.10 -83.35
CA ALA A 855 21.10 43.11 -84.19
C ALA A 855 21.31 41.79 -84.97
N ASP A 856 20.40 40.82 -84.87
CA ASP A 856 20.50 39.48 -85.47
C ASP A 856 21.68 38.65 -84.90
N GLU A 857 22.09 38.93 -83.65
CA GLU A 857 23.16 38.23 -82.91
C GLU A 857 22.56 37.22 -81.91
N ASN A 858 21.84 36.20 -82.42
CA ASN A 858 21.07 35.25 -81.61
C ASN A 858 21.90 34.50 -80.54
N THR A 859 23.16 34.16 -80.83
CA THR A 859 24.05 33.53 -79.84
C THR A 859 24.39 34.46 -78.67
N GLY A 860 24.60 35.75 -78.94
CA GLY A 860 24.85 36.76 -77.89
C GLY A 860 23.60 37.06 -77.06
N ALA A 861 22.43 37.07 -77.70
CA ALA A 861 21.15 37.19 -77.02
C ALA A 861 20.87 36.00 -76.09
N TYR A 862 21.16 34.77 -76.53
CA TYR A 862 21.03 33.56 -75.71
C TYR A 862 21.98 33.56 -74.52
N GLN A 863 23.24 33.95 -74.70
CA GLN A 863 24.19 34.09 -73.59
C GLN A 863 23.70 35.07 -72.52
N ALA A 864 23.16 36.22 -72.91
CA ALA A 864 22.61 37.20 -71.98
C ALA A 864 21.34 36.68 -71.26
N ILE A 865 20.50 35.88 -71.93
CA ILE A 865 19.32 35.25 -71.32
C ILE A 865 19.70 34.12 -70.35
N GLU A 866 20.66 33.27 -70.67
CA GLU A 866 21.14 32.23 -69.75
C GLU A 866 21.85 32.82 -68.53
N GLU A 867 22.64 33.89 -68.70
CA GLU A 867 23.25 34.60 -67.56
C GLU A 867 22.18 35.27 -66.67
N LEU A 868 21.15 35.85 -67.29
CA LEU A 868 19.98 36.40 -66.59
C LEU A 868 19.21 35.31 -65.82
N ARG A 869 18.99 34.14 -66.45
CA ARG A 869 18.33 32.98 -65.84
C ARG A 869 19.12 32.48 -64.64
N GLY A 870 20.42 32.25 -64.79
CA GLY A 870 21.30 31.81 -63.70
C GLY A 870 21.32 32.78 -62.51
N LYS A 871 21.34 34.10 -62.75
CA LYS A 871 21.24 35.10 -61.67
C LYS A 871 19.87 35.10 -60.99
N THR A 872 18.80 35.01 -61.77
CA THR A 872 17.42 35.00 -61.27
C THR A 872 17.14 33.75 -60.44
N GLU A 873 17.58 32.57 -60.90
CA GLU A 873 17.46 31.30 -60.16
C GLU A 873 18.30 31.31 -58.88
N LYS A 874 19.53 31.83 -58.93
CA LYS A 874 20.39 31.95 -57.73
C LYS A 874 19.76 32.87 -56.68
N ARG A 875 19.12 33.97 -57.10
CA ARG A 875 18.37 34.86 -56.21
C ARG A 875 17.12 34.19 -55.63
N LYS A 876 16.27 33.59 -56.46
CA LYS A 876 15.06 32.88 -56.01
C LYS A 876 15.40 31.73 -55.05
N LYS A 877 16.47 30.97 -55.31
CA LYS A 877 16.96 29.93 -54.40
C LYS A 877 17.51 30.51 -53.10
N ALA A 878 18.26 31.61 -53.14
CA ALA A 878 18.75 32.25 -51.92
C ALA A 878 17.60 32.83 -51.06
N GLU A 879 16.61 33.47 -51.69
CA GLU A 879 15.39 33.96 -51.04
C GLU A 879 14.58 32.78 -50.45
N GLY A 880 14.42 31.69 -51.20
CA GLY A 880 13.74 30.46 -50.73
C GLY A 880 14.46 29.76 -49.58
N LYS A 881 15.80 29.63 -49.63
CA LYS A 881 16.60 29.06 -48.52
C LYS A 881 16.51 29.91 -47.25
N VAL A 882 16.51 31.24 -47.37
CA VAL A 882 16.35 32.14 -46.23
C VAL A 882 14.93 32.07 -45.67
N ALA A 883 13.90 31.98 -46.53
CA ALA A 883 12.50 31.83 -46.11
C ALA A 883 12.25 30.50 -45.37
N GLN A 884 12.67 29.37 -45.94
CA GLN A 884 12.55 28.05 -45.29
C GLN A 884 13.35 27.98 -43.97
N LYS A 885 14.53 28.60 -43.92
CA LYS A 885 15.32 28.66 -42.69
C LYS A 885 14.68 29.55 -41.62
N HIS A 886 14.05 30.66 -42.03
CA HIS A 886 13.30 31.53 -41.14
C HIS A 886 12.08 30.80 -40.57
N GLU A 887 11.28 30.15 -41.42
CA GLU A 887 10.13 29.33 -41.06
C GLU A 887 10.49 28.26 -40.01
N LYS A 888 11.54 27.46 -40.27
CA LYS A 888 12.00 26.44 -39.31
C LYS A 888 12.50 26.99 -37.97
N ILE A 889 13.11 28.19 -37.96
CA ILE A 889 13.55 28.81 -36.70
C ILE A 889 12.35 29.35 -35.92
N CYS A 890 11.36 29.93 -36.62
CA CYS A 890 10.11 30.37 -36.00
C CYS A 890 9.35 29.19 -35.39
N GLU A 891 9.15 28.09 -36.12
CA GLU A 891 8.52 26.87 -35.61
C GLU A 891 9.20 26.36 -34.33
N LYS A 892 10.54 26.30 -34.31
CA LYS A 892 11.30 25.87 -33.11
C LYS A 892 11.18 26.81 -31.92
N ILE A 893 11.02 28.12 -32.15
CA ILE A 893 10.84 29.09 -31.07
C ILE A 893 9.40 29.03 -30.54
N GLU A 894 8.41 28.88 -31.43
CA GLU A 894 7.00 28.71 -31.05
C GLU A 894 6.78 27.45 -30.21
N GLU A 895 7.41 26.32 -30.58
CA GLU A 895 7.38 25.09 -29.77
C GLU A 895 7.94 25.32 -28.35
N LYS A 896 9.10 26.01 -28.25
CA LYS A 896 9.72 26.32 -26.95
C LYS A 896 8.87 27.28 -26.09
N ILE A 897 8.20 28.24 -26.72
CA ILE A 897 7.26 29.14 -26.02
C ILE A 897 6.08 28.35 -25.48
N ALA A 898 5.51 27.43 -26.26
CA ALA A 898 4.39 26.59 -25.82
C ALA A 898 4.77 25.77 -24.57
N LYS A 899 5.92 25.09 -24.61
CA LYS A 899 6.44 24.29 -23.48
C LYS A 899 6.69 25.14 -22.22
N LEU A 900 7.41 26.26 -22.36
CA LEU A 900 7.68 27.16 -21.23
C LEU A 900 6.41 27.81 -20.66
N SER A 901 5.44 28.16 -21.51
CA SER A 901 4.17 28.74 -21.08
C SER A 901 3.33 27.75 -20.28
N ALA A 902 3.33 26.47 -20.66
CA ALA A 902 2.60 25.43 -19.95
C ALA A 902 3.20 25.18 -18.55
N ALA A 903 4.53 25.05 -18.46
CA ALA A 903 5.24 24.90 -17.18
C ALA A 903 5.07 26.11 -16.23
N VAL A 904 5.10 27.33 -16.76
CA VAL A 904 4.85 28.55 -15.97
C VAL A 904 3.41 28.59 -15.46
N SER A 905 2.43 28.22 -16.31
CA SER A 905 1.01 28.19 -15.93
C SER A 905 0.76 27.16 -14.80
N LEU A 906 1.35 25.97 -14.92
CA LEU A 906 1.25 24.92 -13.90
C LEU A 906 1.87 25.38 -12.57
N ALA A 907 3.00 26.08 -12.61
CA ALA A 907 3.63 26.60 -11.41
C ALA A 907 2.79 27.68 -10.71
N GLU A 908 2.09 28.53 -11.48
CA GLU A 908 1.14 29.51 -10.94
C GLU A 908 -0.09 28.84 -10.32
N GLU A 909 -0.62 27.78 -10.94
CA GLU A 909 -1.74 26.98 -10.42
C GLU A 909 -1.39 26.31 -9.09
N LEU A 910 -0.21 25.70 -9.01
CA LEU A 910 0.29 25.02 -7.81
C LEU A 910 0.86 25.99 -6.76
N GLY A 911 0.89 27.30 -7.04
CA GLY A 911 1.36 28.33 -6.11
C GLY A 911 2.86 28.30 -5.82
N ILE A 912 3.66 27.73 -6.71
CA ILE A 912 5.10 27.51 -6.51
C ILE A 912 5.86 28.77 -6.91
N SER A 913 6.52 29.41 -5.95
CA SER A 913 7.37 30.58 -6.21
C SER A 913 8.83 30.28 -5.85
N ASN A 914 9.61 29.79 -6.82
CA ASN A 914 11.05 29.57 -6.65
C ASN A 914 11.87 30.37 -7.68
N ASN A 915 13.20 30.30 -7.59
CA ASN A 915 14.07 31.07 -8.49
C ASN A 915 14.05 30.56 -9.94
N ILE A 916 13.74 29.27 -10.13
CA ILE A 916 13.68 28.61 -11.43
C ILE A 916 12.46 29.10 -12.23
N ILE A 917 11.26 29.16 -11.61
CA ILE A 917 10.06 29.72 -12.25
C ILE A 917 10.31 31.15 -12.74
N ARG A 918 11.04 31.96 -11.95
CA ARG A 918 11.38 33.34 -12.33
C ARG A 918 12.31 33.40 -13.55
N GLU A 919 13.24 32.45 -13.66
CA GLU A 919 14.12 32.33 -14.83
C GLU A 919 13.35 31.84 -16.07
N MET A 920 12.39 30.91 -15.92
CA MET A 920 11.49 30.49 -16.99
C MET A 920 10.63 31.66 -17.52
N VAL A 921 10.01 32.44 -16.63
CA VAL A 921 9.22 33.63 -17.00
C VAL A 921 10.08 34.66 -17.74
N SER A 922 11.31 34.89 -17.27
CA SER A 922 12.25 35.78 -17.97
C SER A 922 12.58 35.27 -19.37
N ARG A 923 12.77 33.96 -19.53
CA ARG A 923 13.12 33.35 -20.82
C ARG A 923 11.94 33.35 -21.79
N LEU A 924 10.74 33.08 -21.29
CA LEU A 924 9.49 33.16 -22.06
C LEU A 924 9.32 34.56 -22.67
N SER A 925 9.45 35.61 -21.85
CA SER A 925 9.38 37.00 -22.31
C SER A 925 10.45 37.34 -23.35
N GLU A 926 11.68 36.83 -23.21
CA GLU A 926 12.75 37.03 -24.21
C GLU A 926 12.43 36.37 -25.56
N LEU A 927 11.78 35.20 -25.57
CA LEU A 927 11.41 34.48 -26.79
C LEU A 927 10.17 35.09 -27.46
N GLU A 928 9.16 35.50 -26.68
CA GLU A 928 7.97 36.19 -27.17
C GLU A 928 8.31 37.54 -27.82
N ASP A 929 9.20 38.32 -27.19
CA ASP A 929 9.69 39.58 -27.75
C ASP A 929 10.42 39.38 -29.09
N ALA A 930 11.05 38.21 -29.29
CA ALA A 930 11.77 37.87 -30.52
C ALA A 930 10.82 37.59 -31.71
N LEU A 931 9.67 36.96 -31.46
CA LEU A 931 8.63 36.67 -32.46
C LEU A 931 7.79 37.91 -32.81
N GLY A 932 7.59 38.83 -31.86
CA GLY A 932 6.70 39.99 -32.03
C GLY A 932 7.20 41.12 -32.95
N THR A 933 8.41 41.05 -33.50
CA THR A 933 8.95 42.10 -34.40
C THR A 933 8.64 41.84 -35.87
N GLU A 934 7.58 42.48 -36.41
CA GLU A 934 7.30 42.53 -37.87
C GLU A 934 8.44 43.26 -38.63
N VAL A 935 9.33 42.52 -39.30
CA VAL A 935 10.33 43.09 -40.22
C VAL A 935 10.54 42.14 -41.42
N GLU A 936 10.84 42.68 -42.60
CA GLU A 936 11.03 41.92 -43.85
C GLU A 936 12.12 40.83 -43.76
N SER A 937 11.82 39.63 -44.28
CA SER A 937 12.49 38.32 -44.11
C SER A 937 14.02 38.26 -44.31
N GLY A 938 14.64 39.23 -44.97
CA GLY A 938 16.08 39.22 -45.28
C GLY A 938 17.02 39.69 -44.15
N ALA A 939 16.52 40.39 -43.13
CA ALA A 939 17.34 40.97 -42.06
C ALA A 939 17.29 40.21 -40.71
N LEU A 940 16.47 39.15 -40.62
CA LEU A 940 16.02 38.54 -39.35
C LEU A 940 16.72 37.24 -38.92
N VAL A 941 17.45 36.54 -39.79
CA VAL A 941 18.11 35.27 -39.39
C VAL A 941 19.18 35.50 -38.33
N GLY A 942 19.92 36.63 -38.39
CA GLY A 942 21.04 36.91 -37.47
C GLY A 942 20.66 37.09 -35.99
N PRO A 943 19.60 37.85 -35.64
CA PRO A 943 19.11 37.93 -34.26
C PRO A 943 18.52 36.61 -33.75
N LEU A 944 17.75 35.89 -34.57
CA LEU A 944 17.13 34.62 -34.19
C LEU A 944 18.19 33.50 -33.98
N GLU A 945 19.29 33.51 -34.73
CA GLU A 945 20.45 32.62 -34.51
C GLU A 945 21.25 32.92 -33.22
N SER A 946 21.05 34.09 -32.60
CA SER A 946 21.81 34.49 -31.41
C SER A 946 21.25 33.93 -30.10
N PHE A 947 20.09 33.29 -30.13
CA PHE A 947 19.46 32.68 -28.96
C PHE A 947 20.14 31.36 -28.58
N ASP A 948 20.45 31.21 -27.29
CA ASP A 948 21.02 29.98 -26.76
C ASP A 948 19.96 28.85 -26.76
N MET A 949 19.97 28.04 -27.82
CA MET A 949 19.08 26.89 -27.97
C MET A 949 19.36 25.76 -26.97
N ASN A 950 20.54 25.77 -26.32
CA ASN A 950 20.94 24.77 -25.34
C ASN A 950 20.65 25.20 -23.89
N TRP A 951 20.00 26.35 -23.69
CA TRP A 951 19.69 26.86 -22.35
C TRP A 951 18.81 25.89 -21.55
N GLU A 952 17.76 25.36 -22.17
CA GLU A 952 16.78 24.44 -21.60
C GLU A 952 17.44 23.20 -20.99
N LYS A 953 18.20 22.44 -21.80
CA LYS A 953 18.93 21.25 -21.35
C LYS A 953 19.85 21.53 -20.16
N ARG A 954 20.54 22.68 -20.17
CA ARG A 954 21.45 23.09 -19.10
C ARG A 954 20.70 23.41 -17.80
N GLU A 955 19.51 24.00 -17.91
CA GLU A 955 18.71 24.40 -16.76
C GLU A 955 17.98 23.19 -16.15
N LEU A 956 17.39 22.32 -16.97
CA LEU A 956 16.82 21.03 -16.54
C LEU A 956 17.85 20.18 -15.78
N THR A 957 19.11 20.16 -16.25
CA THR A 957 20.20 19.47 -15.55
C THR A 957 20.53 20.10 -14.18
N LYS A 958 20.40 21.41 -14.03
CA LYS A 958 20.60 22.07 -12.72
C LYS A 958 19.43 21.77 -11.78
N ILE A 959 18.21 21.81 -12.29
CA ILE A 959 16.99 21.50 -11.55
C ILE A 959 17.08 20.07 -11.00
N SER A 960 17.46 19.10 -11.82
CA SER A 960 17.62 17.70 -11.39
C SER A 960 18.62 17.56 -10.26
N LYS A 961 19.76 18.24 -10.34
CA LYS A 961 20.76 18.24 -9.25
C LYS A 961 20.27 18.91 -7.97
N GLU A 962 19.43 19.93 -8.08
CA GLU A 962 18.87 20.63 -6.93
C GLU A 962 17.78 19.80 -6.25
N LEU A 963 16.87 19.19 -7.03
CA LEU A 963 15.84 18.27 -6.53
C LEU A 963 16.44 17.05 -5.83
N LEU A 964 17.42 16.38 -6.45
CA LEU A 964 18.12 15.24 -5.82
C LEU A 964 18.79 15.60 -4.49
N LYS A 965 19.30 16.84 -4.39
CA LYS A 965 19.90 17.31 -3.14
C LYS A 965 18.83 17.54 -2.08
N LEU A 966 17.72 18.19 -2.45
CA LEU A 966 16.62 18.49 -1.53
C LEU A 966 15.91 17.22 -1.06
N GLU A 967 15.67 16.26 -1.96
CA GLU A 967 15.12 14.93 -1.62
C GLU A 967 15.97 14.24 -0.56
N LYS A 968 17.30 14.25 -0.75
CA LYS A 968 18.22 13.71 0.24
C LYS A 968 18.12 14.45 1.58
N ASP A 969 18.08 15.78 1.56
CA ASP A 969 17.99 16.61 2.78
C ASP A 969 16.69 16.28 3.55
N VAL A 970 15.56 16.07 2.86
CA VAL A 970 14.26 15.65 3.44
C VAL A 970 14.32 14.23 4.02
N LYS A 971 14.92 13.26 3.31
CA LYS A 971 15.11 11.89 3.80
C LYS A 971 16.01 11.82 5.04
N GLU A 972 17.08 12.63 5.05
CA GLU A 972 17.97 12.73 6.21
C GLU A 972 17.20 13.28 7.43
N GLN A 973 16.38 14.32 7.25
CA GLN A 973 15.49 14.83 8.30
C GLN A 973 14.48 13.80 8.80
N TRP A 974 13.83 13.05 7.91
CA TRP A 974 12.91 11.98 8.30
C TRP A 974 13.62 10.85 9.07
N SER A 975 14.83 10.47 8.64
CA SER A 975 15.61 9.48 9.38
C SER A 975 16.04 9.98 10.77
N GLU A 976 16.21 11.30 10.94
CA GLU A 976 16.55 11.92 12.22
C GLU A 976 15.36 11.97 13.19
N THR A 977 14.10 11.95 12.72
CA THR A 977 12.91 11.93 13.59
C THR A 977 12.67 10.56 14.23
N GLY A 978 13.16 9.48 13.61
CA GLY A 978 13.11 8.12 14.18
C GLY A 978 11.70 7.53 14.31
N MET A 979 10.73 8.09 13.59
CA MET A 979 9.33 7.65 13.56
C MET A 979 8.95 7.21 12.14
N GLU A 980 8.30 6.06 12.04
CA GLU A 980 7.63 5.58 10.83
C GLU A 980 6.23 6.21 10.79
N ASP A 981 6.13 7.39 10.17
CA ASP A 981 4.86 8.03 9.86
C ASP A 981 4.54 7.78 8.38
N GLU A 982 3.42 7.09 8.13
CA GLU A 982 3.00 6.67 6.79
C GLU A 982 2.71 7.89 5.89
N ALA A 983 2.14 8.97 6.42
CA ALA A 983 1.85 10.17 5.62
C ALA A 983 3.13 10.91 5.20
N VAL A 984 4.18 10.91 6.04
CA VAL A 984 5.50 11.41 5.68
C VAL A 984 6.20 10.46 4.70
N GLY A 985 6.06 9.15 4.89
CA GLY A 985 6.55 8.11 3.98
C GLY A 985 5.98 8.26 2.57
N ASP A 986 4.65 8.33 2.45
CA ASP A 986 3.92 8.56 1.21
C ASP A 986 4.35 9.85 0.51
N ALA A 987 4.53 10.94 1.27
CA ALA A 987 4.98 12.21 0.71
C ALA A 987 6.42 12.14 0.18
N ILE A 988 7.30 11.37 0.83
CA ILE A 988 8.67 11.13 0.36
C ILE A 988 8.68 10.21 -0.85
N GLU A 989 7.85 9.17 -0.88
CA GLU A 989 7.68 8.31 -2.06
C GLU A 989 7.13 9.10 -3.25
N GLU A 990 6.17 10.00 -3.03
CA GLU A 990 5.68 10.89 -4.07
C GLU A 990 6.81 11.80 -4.61
N VAL A 991 7.69 12.33 -3.74
CA VAL A 991 8.88 13.07 -4.17
C VAL A 991 9.80 12.20 -5.03
N GLU A 992 10.10 10.98 -4.62
CA GLU A 992 10.92 10.04 -5.38
C GLU A 992 10.31 9.73 -6.75
N GLN A 993 9.00 9.49 -6.79
CA GLN A 993 8.26 9.19 -8.01
C GLN A 993 8.30 10.38 -8.97
N LYS A 994 8.00 11.59 -8.48
CA LYS A 994 8.01 12.81 -9.31
C LYS A 994 9.43 13.18 -9.75
N ASN A 995 10.43 12.99 -8.91
CA ASN A 995 11.83 13.24 -9.27
C ASN A 995 12.35 12.20 -10.28
N SER A 996 11.88 10.96 -10.20
CA SER A 996 12.15 9.90 -11.19
C SER A 996 11.46 10.17 -12.52
N GLN A 997 10.20 10.60 -12.49
CA GLN A 997 9.47 11.05 -13.69
C GLN A 997 10.23 12.20 -14.37
N PHE A 998 10.60 13.23 -13.61
CA PHE A 998 11.39 14.35 -14.12
C PHE A 998 12.78 13.94 -14.63
N SER A 999 13.44 12.97 -14.00
CA SER A 999 14.73 12.46 -14.47
C SER A 999 14.62 11.63 -15.76
N GLY A 1000 13.45 11.01 -15.98
CA GLY A 1000 13.11 10.26 -17.18
C GLY A 1000 12.68 11.15 -18.36
N SER A 1001 11.84 12.17 -18.10
CA SER A 1001 11.35 13.10 -19.13
C SER A 1001 12.30 14.26 -19.38
N LEU A 1002 12.98 14.76 -18.34
CA LEU A 1002 13.70 16.05 -18.39
C LEU A 1002 12.80 17.18 -18.91
N ASP A 1003 11.51 17.19 -18.54
CA ASP A 1003 10.56 18.24 -18.92
C ASP A 1003 10.34 19.26 -17.79
N PHE A 1004 10.11 20.53 -18.14
CA PHE A 1004 9.92 21.58 -17.15
C PHE A 1004 8.65 21.41 -16.29
N GLU A 1005 7.55 20.86 -16.83
CA GLU A 1005 6.33 20.60 -16.06
C GLU A 1005 6.54 19.54 -14.98
N ASP A 1006 7.24 18.46 -15.31
CA ASP A 1006 7.57 17.41 -14.35
C ASP A 1006 8.52 17.94 -13.26
N GLY A 1007 9.46 18.83 -13.63
CA GLY A 1007 10.30 19.52 -12.66
C GLY A 1007 9.51 20.39 -11.69
N VAL A 1008 8.45 21.07 -12.17
CA VAL A 1008 7.53 21.86 -11.32
C VAL A 1008 6.75 20.96 -10.37
N ARG A 1009 6.26 19.81 -10.84
CA ARG A 1009 5.56 18.82 -10.00
C ARG A 1009 6.46 18.21 -8.93
N ALA A 1010 7.72 17.94 -9.26
CA ALA A 1010 8.70 17.45 -8.29
C ALA A 1010 8.97 18.48 -7.17
N PHE A 1011 9.06 19.78 -7.49
CA PHE A 1011 9.16 20.82 -6.46
C PHE A 1011 7.90 20.94 -5.59
N TYR A 1012 6.72 20.69 -6.15
CA TYR A 1012 5.47 20.69 -5.39
C TYR A 1012 5.44 19.59 -4.34
N ALA A 1013 5.70 18.35 -4.77
CA ALA A 1013 5.75 17.19 -3.88
C ALA A 1013 6.76 17.41 -2.74
N LEU A 1014 7.92 18.01 -3.06
CA LEU A 1014 8.93 18.30 -2.06
C LEU A 1014 8.46 19.29 -0.99
N GLY A 1015 7.68 20.31 -1.39
CA GLY A 1015 7.06 21.24 -0.44
C GLY A 1015 5.99 20.59 0.45
N LEU A 1016 5.29 19.56 -0.04
CA LEU A 1016 4.35 18.78 0.76
C LEU A 1016 5.08 17.92 1.79
N ALA A 1017 6.15 17.23 1.39
CA ALA A 1017 6.98 16.41 2.28
C ALA A 1017 7.62 17.24 3.41
N GLU A 1018 8.18 18.41 3.09
CA GLU A 1018 8.70 19.34 4.12
C GLU A 1018 7.62 19.77 5.12
N SER A 1019 6.39 20.01 4.65
CA SER A 1019 5.27 20.41 5.52
C SER A 1019 4.76 19.27 6.41
N ALA A 1020 4.82 18.02 5.93
CA ALA A 1020 4.45 16.84 6.70
C ALA A 1020 5.47 16.58 7.83
N LEU A 1021 6.77 16.69 7.53
CA LEU A 1021 7.84 16.59 8.54
C LEU A 1021 7.73 17.62 9.65
N GLU A 1022 7.36 18.87 9.32
CA GLU A 1022 7.18 19.92 10.33
C GLU A 1022 6.04 19.58 11.31
N LYS A 1023 4.94 18.95 10.83
CA LYS A 1023 3.84 18.51 11.70
C LYS A 1023 4.21 17.33 12.59
N LEU A 1024 4.89 16.33 12.04
CA LEU A 1024 5.32 15.15 12.80
C LEU A 1024 6.20 15.54 14.00
N GLY A 1025 7.11 16.51 13.80
CA GLY A 1025 7.93 17.05 14.87
C GLY A 1025 7.13 17.76 15.98
N GLU A 1026 5.98 18.37 15.66
CA GLU A 1026 5.09 18.97 16.66
C GLU A 1026 4.28 17.92 17.46
N GLU A 1027 3.95 16.78 16.85
CA GLU A 1027 3.19 15.69 17.48
C GLU A 1027 4.07 14.84 18.41
N GLN A 1028 5.32 14.58 18.04
CA GLN A 1028 6.31 13.88 18.88
C GLN A 1028 6.53 14.58 20.23
N ASP A 1029 6.69 15.91 20.21
CA ASP A 1029 6.85 16.73 21.41
C ASP A 1029 5.61 16.66 22.35
N SER A 1030 4.44 16.33 21.81
CA SER A 1030 3.19 16.19 22.58
C SER A 1030 3.01 14.79 23.17
N SER A 1031 3.31 13.73 22.40
CA SER A 1031 3.18 12.32 22.84
C SER A 1031 4.15 11.99 23.99
N ASP A 1032 5.40 12.43 23.89
CA ASP A 1032 6.42 12.23 24.94
C ASP A 1032 6.02 12.88 26.29
N ALA A 1033 5.21 13.94 26.25
CA ALA A 1033 4.71 14.59 27.45
C ALA A 1033 3.56 13.82 28.12
N GLU A 1034 2.76 13.09 27.35
CA GLU A 1034 1.61 12.32 27.83
C GLU A 1034 2.04 10.96 28.40
N ASN A 1035 2.89 10.22 27.69
CA ASN A 1035 3.42 8.92 28.15
C ASN A 1035 4.23 9.04 29.45
N LYS A 1036 4.98 10.13 29.60
CA LYS A 1036 5.67 10.45 30.85
C LYS A 1036 4.71 10.69 32.02
N ALA A 1037 3.55 11.32 31.77
CA ALA A 1037 2.56 11.57 32.81
C ALA A 1037 1.85 10.26 33.23
N LEU A 1038 1.62 9.34 32.28
CA LEU A 1038 1.05 8.02 32.56
C LEU A 1038 2.00 7.15 33.40
N LEU A 1039 3.28 7.06 33.03
CA LEU A 1039 4.29 6.33 33.82
C LEU A 1039 4.41 6.88 35.25
N GLU A 1040 4.30 8.20 35.45
CA GLU A 1040 4.30 8.79 36.79
C GLU A 1040 3.08 8.36 37.62
N SER A 1041 1.92 8.11 36.99
CA SER A 1041 0.70 7.61 37.65
C SER A 1041 0.82 6.14 38.05
N GLU A 1042 1.21 5.26 37.12
CA GLU A 1042 1.37 3.82 37.36
C GLU A 1042 2.43 3.54 38.44
N LEU A 1043 3.52 4.33 38.47
CA LEU A 1043 4.49 4.26 39.55
C LEU A 1043 3.89 4.62 40.92
N GLU A 1044 2.97 5.59 40.98
CA GLU A 1044 2.32 6.01 42.24
C GLU A 1044 1.45 4.87 42.79
N ASP A 1045 0.58 4.28 41.97
CA ASP A 1045 -0.31 3.17 42.33
C ASP A 1045 0.51 1.93 42.75
N GLY A 1046 1.55 1.59 41.99
CA GLY A 1046 2.42 0.46 42.30
C GLY A 1046 3.18 0.63 43.62
N TYR A 1047 3.63 1.84 43.95
CA TYR A 1047 4.29 2.11 45.23
C TYR A 1047 3.33 1.98 46.43
N ASP A 1048 2.06 2.34 46.26
CA ASP A 1048 1.03 2.17 47.30
C ASP A 1048 0.78 0.67 47.58
N LEU A 1049 0.62 -0.14 46.53
CA LEU A 1049 0.46 -1.60 46.66
C LEU A 1049 1.70 -2.27 47.27
N LEU A 1050 2.90 -1.82 46.87
CA LEU A 1050 4.17 -2.31 47.43
C LEU A 1050 4.26 -2.04 48.94
N GLU A 1051 3.69 -0.96 49.47
CA GLU A 1051 3.67 -0.68 50.91
C GLU A 1051 2.85 -1.75 51.66
N GLU A 1052 1.69 -2.13 51.14
CA GLU A 1052 0.85 -3.17 51.72
C GLU A 1052 1.50 -4.55 51.63
N TYR A 1053 2.02 -4.90 50.45
CA TYR A 1053 2.76 -6.13 50.20
C TYR A 1053 3.97 -6.26 51.13
N SER A 1054 4.74 -5.18 51.32
CA SER A 1054 5.90 -5.14 52.22
C SER A 1054 5.51 -5.41 53.66
N ARG A 1055 4.39 -4.87 54.12
CA ARG A 1055 3.89 -5.04 55.49
C ARG A 1055 3.51 -6.50 55.76
N GLU A 1056 2.82 -7.16 54.83
CA GLU A 1056 2.50 -8.58 54.96
C GLU A 1056 3.76 -9.45 54.86
N TYR A 1057 4.71 -9.12 53.97
CA TYR A 1057 5.99 -9.82 53.88
C TYR A 1057 6.80 -9.73 55.17
N GLU A 1058 6.89 -8.55 55.81
CA GLU A 1058 7.58 -8.39 57.09
C GLU A 1058 6.94 -9.21 58.21
N GLU A 1059 5.62 -9.35 58.20
CA GLU A 1059 4.94 -10.25 59.12
C GLU A 1059 5.18 -11.71 58.75
N ALA A 1060 5.28 -12.06 57.48
CA ALA A 1060 5.54 -13.43 57.05
C ALA A 1060 7.00 -13.87 57.31
N ASP A 1061 7.93 -12.92 57.37
CA ASP A 1061 9.38 -13.14 57.51
C ASP A 1061 9.72 -14.11 58.65
N GLY A 1062 10.46 -15.17 58.31
CA GLY A 1062 10.87 -16.20 59.27
C GLY A 1062 9.75 -17.15 59.72
N THR A 1063 8.62 -17.18 59.01
CA THR A 1063 7.53 -18.14 59.19
C THR A 1063 7.33 -18.99 57.94
N HIS A 1064 6.43 -19.98 57.97
CA HIS A 1064 6.13 -20.78 56.77
C HIS A 1064 5.41 -19.95 55.68
N LEU A 1065 4.74 -18.86 56.07
CA LEU A 1065 3.99 -17.98 55.17
C LEU A 1065 4.89 -17.13 54.26
N GLU A 1066 6.19 -16.98 54.58
CA GLU A 1066 7.14 -16.26 53.71
C GLU A 1066 7.21 -16.90 52.31
N GLY A 1067 6.97 -18.21 52.22
CA GLY A 1067 6.99 -18.96 50.96
C GLY A 1067 5.84 -18.66 49.99
N LEU A 1068 4.83 -17.90 50.41
CA LEU A 1068 3.74 -17.44 49.55
C LEU A 1068 4.12 -16.19 48.73
N PHE A 1069 5.24 -15.54 49.05
CA PHE A 1069 5.68 -14.32 48.38
C PHE A 1069 6.70 -14.66 47.28
N MET A 1070 6.35 -14.41 46.03
CA MET A 1070 7.18 -14.72 44.85
C MET A 1070 8.48 -13.89 44.78
N LYS A 1071 8.42 -12.61 45.19
CA LYS A 1071 9.56 -11.67 45.15
C LYS A 1071 9.69 -10.91 46.46
N LYS A 1072 10.92 -10.48 46.78
CA LYS A 1072 11.13 -9.63 47.96
C LYS A 1072 10.74 -8.18 47.64
N PRO A 1073 10.20 -7.42 48.62
CA PRO A 1073 9.91 -6.00 48.42
C PRO A 1073 11.10 -5.17 47.93
N SER A 1074 12.32 -5.55 48.30
CA SER A 1074 13.55 -4.89 47.84
C SER A 1074 13.86 -5.09 46.35
N GLU A 1075 13.36 -6.18 45.75
CA GLU A 1075 13.53 -6.50 44.33
C GLU A 1075 12.50 -5.74 43.50
N ILE A 1076 11.24 -5.72 43.94
CA ILE A 1076 10.15 -4.92 43.32
C ILE A 1076 10.48 -3.42 43.34
N SER A 1077 10.95 -2.90 44.49
CA SER A 1077 11.41 -1.51 44.62
C SER A 1077 12.59 -1.16 43.71
N LYS A 1078 13.41 -2.15 43.33
CA LYS A 1078 14.51 -1.96 42.39
C LYS A 1078 13.97 -1.85 40.97
N SER A 1079 13.01 -2.69 40.58
CA SER A 1079 12.34 -2.62 39.28
C SER A 1079 11.62 -1.30 39.05
N PHE A 1080 10.84 -0.81 40.04
CA PHE A 1080 10.18 0.50 39.93
C PHE A 1080 11.17 1.67 39.79
N LYS A 1081 12.34 1.57 40.43
CA LYS A 1081 13.40 2.58 40.24
C LYS A 1081 14.03 2.52 38.86
N GLU A 1082 14.21 1.32 38.32
CA GLU A 1082 14.76 1.15 36.97
C GLU A 1082 13.77 1.68 35.92
N ALA A 1083 12.47 1.38 36.07
CA ALA A 1083 11.37 1.94 35.27
C ALA A 1083 11.29 3.47 35.32
N SER A 1084 11.42 4.09 36.51
CA SER A 1084 11.38 5.56 36.68
C SER A 1084 12.52 6.33 35.97
N SER A 1085 13.54 5.60 35.50
CA SER A 1085 14.68 6.15 34.78
C SER A 1085 14.75 5.69 33.32
N SER A 1086 13.73 4.99 32.84
CA SER A 1086 13.63 4.55 31.45
C SER A 1086 13.31 5.73 30.53
N GLU A 1087 13.89 5.69 29.32
CA GLU A 1087 13.47 6.54 28.19
C GLU A 1087 12.48 5.79 27.27
N ASP A 1088 12.31 4.47 27.49
CA ASP A 1088 11.25 3.63 26.93
C ASP A 1088 10.09 3.59 27.95
N TYR A 1089 9.06 4.39 27.69
CA TYR A 1089 7.92 4.55 28.59
C TYR A 1089 6.97 3.35 28.56
N ASP A 1090 6.73 2.74 27.41
CA ASP A 1090 5.77 1.64 27.24
C ASP A 1090 6.30 0.34 27.87
N GLY A 1091 7.57 0.01 27.64
CA GLY A 1091 8.21 -1.13 28.30
C GLY A 1091 8.27 -0.97 29.82
N ALA A 1092 8.41 0.28 30.30
CA ALA A 1092 8.42 0.59 31.72
C ALA A 1092 7.03 0.46 32.37
N ILE A 1093 5.96 0.90 31.68
CA ILE A 1093 4.57 0.78 32.15
C ILE A 1093 4.18 -0.70 32.24
N SER A 1094 4.37 -1.47 31.16
CA SER A 1094 4.02 -2.89 31.14
C SER A 1094 4.71 -3.69 32.25
N GLY A 1095 6.00 -3.43 32.49
CA GLY A 1095 6.73 -4.08 33.58
C GLY A 1095 6.32 -3.66 35.00
N ILE A 1096 5.66 -2.51 35.17
CA ILE A 1096 5.06 -2.12 36.46
C ILE A 1096 3.75 -2.85 36.66
N THR A 1097 2.86 -2.86 35.67
CA THR A 1097 1.55 -3.52 35.74
C THR A 1097 1.69 -5.02 36.03
N GLU A 1098 2.65 -5.71 35.41
CA GLU A 1098 2.93 -7.13 35.70
C GLU A 1098 3.32 -7.36 37.18
N LEU A 1099 4.10 -6.44 37.76
CA LEU A 1099 4.49 -6.52 39.18
C LEU A 1099 3.32 -6.23 40.12
N GLU A 1100 2.38 -5.37 39.71
CA GLU A 1100 1.16 -5.10 40.47
C GLU A 1100 0.27 -6.34 40.53
N GLU A 1101 0.02 -6.98 39.39
CA GLU A 1101 -0.77 -8.22 39.32
C GLU A 1101 -0.18 -9.34 40.20
N GLU A 1102 1.15 -9.53 40.17
CA GLU A 1102 1.84 -10.49 41.05
C GLU A 1102 1.61 -10.18 42.55
N MET A 1103 1.66 -8.89 42.92
CA MET A 1103 1.46 -8.45 44.30
C MET A 1103 0.00 -8.65 44.75
N GLU A 1104 -0.98 -8.25 43.93
CA GLU A 1104 -2.41 -8.43 44.21
C GLU A 1104 -2.78 -9.91 44.35
N GLY A 1105 -2.26 -10.77 43.45
CA GLY A 1105 -2.50 -12.21 43.50
C GLY A 1105 -2.01 -12.85 44.80
N THR A 1106 -0.83 -12.42 45.30
CA THR A 1106 -0.31 -12.87 46.60
C THR A 1106 -1.21 -12.42 47.76
N MET A 1107 -1.68 -11.17 47.72
CA MET A 1107 -2.53 -10.58 48.77
C MET A 1107 -3.90 -11.26 48.85
N GLU A 1108 -4.53 -11.56 47.71
CA GLU A 1108 -5.82 -12.27 47.67
C GLU A 1108 -5.68 -13.72 48.18
N LEU A 1109 -4.53 -14.37 47.93
CA LEU A 1109 -4.30 -15.72 48.44
C LEU A 1109 -4.13 -15.75 49.96
N LEU A 1110 -3.39 -14.80 50.53
CA LEU A 1110 -3.27 -14.65 51.98
C LEU A 1110 -4.63 -14.39 52.63
N LYS A 1111 -5.47 -13.59 51.98
CA LYS A 1111 -6.83 -13.31 52.42
C LYS A 1111 -7.70 -14.59 52.43
N LYS A 1112 -7.73 -15.35 51.34
CA LYS A 1112 -8.45 -16.63 51.27
C LYS A 1112 -7.96 -17.64 52.32
N GLU A 1113 -6.65 -17.73 52.51
CA GLU A 1113 -6.07 -18.66 53.49
C GLU A 1113 -6.42 -18.25 54.93
N ALA A 1114 -6.50 -16.94 55.22
CA ALA A 1114 -6.97 -16.43 56.50
C ALA A 1114 -8.46 -16.76 56.76
N GLU A 1115 -9.34 -16.59 55.77
CA GLU A 1115 -10.76 -16.98 55.86
C GLU A 1115 -10.91 -18.48 56.12
N ARG A 1116 -10.28 -19.30 55.27
CA ARG A 1116 -10.33 -20.77 55.36
C ARG A 1116 -9.82 -21.28 56.71
N THR A 1117 -8.68 -20.76 57.18
CA THR A 1117 -8.14 -21.15 58.48
C THR A 1117 -9.08 -20.72 59.61
N GLY A 1118 -9.76 -19.58 59.44
CA GLY A 1118 -10.77 -19.06 60.37
C GLY A 1118 -11.94 -20.01 60.53
N GLU A 1119 -12.57 -20.36 59.41
CA GLU A 1119 -13.70 -21.29 59.34
C GLU A 1119 -13.36 -22.65 59.96
N ASN A 1120 -12.19 -23.20 59.63
CA ASN A 1120 -11.72 -24.48 60.17
C ASN A 1120 -11.51 -24.45 61.69
N VAL A 1121 -10.92 -23.36 62.22
CA VAL A 1121 -10.74 -23.21 63.68
C VAL A 1121 -12.07 -23.03 64.38
N GLU A 1122 -13.02 -22.29 63.80
CA GLU A 1122 -14.36 -22.13 64.34
C GLU A 1122 -15.14 -23.46 64.37
N ALA A 1123 -15.10 -24.22 63.28
CA ALA A 1123 -15.68 -25.55 63.18
C ALA A 1123 -15.13 -26.48 64.28
N LEU A 1124 -13.80 -26.64 64.33
CA LEU A 1124 -13.12 -27.46 65.33
C LEU A 1124 -13.39 -27.00 66.76
N TYR A 1125 -13.39 -25.69 67.01
CA TYR A 1125 -13.69 -25.15 68.33
C TYR A 1125 -15.13 -25.44 68.75
N SER A 1126 -16.10 -25.31 67.84
CA SER A 1126 -17.51 -25.56 68.11
C SER A 1126 -17.79 -26.99 68.59
N GLU A 1127 -17.02 -27.98 68.12
CA GLU A 1127 -17.16 -29.39 68.50
C GLU A 1127 -16.62 -29.70 69.91
N VAL A 1128 -15.54 -29.05 70.33
CA VAL A 1128 -14.85 -29.37 71.60
C VAL A 1128 -15.07 -28.34 72.71
N LYS A 1129 -15.68 -27.18 72.40
CA LYS A 1129 -15.85 -26.03 73.31
C LYS A 1129 -16.47 -26.40 74.66
N ASP A 1130 -17.50 -27.25 74.67
CA ASP A 1130 -18.19 -27.66 75.90
C ASP A 1130 -17.38 -28.64 76.77
N GLU A 1131 -16.35 -29.27 76.19
CA GLU A 1131 -15.42 -30.16 76.89
C GLU A 1131 -14.18 -29.41 77.40
N MET A 1132 -13.83 -28.27 76.78
CA MET A 1132 -12.67 -27.46 77.11
C MET A 1132 -12.75 -26.80 78.49
N LYS A 1133 -11.59 -26.54 79.11
CA LYS A 1133 -11.54 -25.68 80.30
C LYS A 1133 -11.85 -24.24 79.88
N GLU A 1134 -12.59 -23.53 80.71
CA GLU A 1134 -13.02 -22.14 80.49
C GLU A 1134 -11.87 -21.19 80.06
N ALA A 1135 -10.65 -21.40 80.59
CA ALA A 1135 -9.47 -20.62 80.21
C ALA A 1135 -8.89 -20.96 78.83
N ASP A 1136 -9.05 -22.20 78.37
CA ASP A 1136 -8.58 -22.67 77.06
C ASP A 1136 -9.60 -22.31 75.98
N ALA A 1137 -10.89 -22.46 76.29
CA ALA A 1137 -11.99 -21.98 75.45
C ALA A 1137 -11.89 -20.47 75.21
N ALA A 1138 -11.73 -19.67 76.27
CA ALA A 1138 -11.55 -18.23 76.14
C ALA A 1138 -10.29 -17.80 75.36
N PHE A 1139 -9.25 -18.64 75.31
CA PHE A 1139 -8.05 -18.36 74.50
C PHE A 1139 -8.32 -18.59 73.01
N VAL A 1140 -8.97 -19.70 72.66
CA VAL A 1140 -9.33 -20.00 71.26
C VAL A 1140 -10.35 -18.96 70.76
N GLU A 1141 -11.33 -18.60 71.57
CA GLU A 1141 -12.32 -17.56 71.27
C GLU A 1141 -11.65 -16.19 71.06
N ALA A 1142 -10.66 -15.83 71.89
CA ALA A 1142 -9.85 -14.64 71.67
C ALA A 1142 -8.97 -14.72 70.42
N SER A 1143 -8.51 -15.91 70.04
CA SER A 1143 -7.66 -16.13 68.86
C SER A 1143 -8.46 -15.96 67.56
N ILE A 1144 -9.69 -16.50 67.51
CA ILE A 1144 -10.66 -16.29 66.43
C ILE A 1144 -11.03 -14.79 66.34
N GLN A 1145 -11.39 -14.18 67.46
CA GLN A 1145 -11.81 -12.78 67.47
C GLN A 1145 -10.67 -11.80 67.13
N ASN A 1146 -9.43 -12.12 67.51
CA ASN A 1146 -8.26 -11.36 67.06
C ASN A 1146 -8.03 -11.56 65.55
N ALA A 1147 -8.22 -12.77 65.03
CA ALA A 1147 -8.10 -13.05 63.61
C ALA A 1147 -9.13 -12.30 62.76
N GLU A 1148 -10.40 -12.25 63.16
CA GLU A 1148 -11.44 -11.44 62.50
C GLU A 1148 -11.04 -9.95 62.48
N ASN A 1149 -10.49 -9.44 63.57
CA ASN A 1149 -10.01 -8.06 63.64
C ASN A 1149 -8.83 -7.83 62.70
N TYR A 1150 -7.83 -8.72 62.67
CA TYR A 1150 -6.69 -8.61 61.75
C TYR A 1150 -7.13 -8.71 60.29
N TYR A 1151 -8.00 -9.66 59.99
CA TYR A 1151 -8.60 -9.87 58.67
C TYR A 1151 -9.32 -8.62 58.16
N SER A 1152 -10.19 -8.01 58.98
CA SER A 1152 -10.92 -6.78 58.62
C SER A 1152 -10.04 -5.54 58.42
N ASN A 1153 -8.78 -5.58 58.88
CA ASN A 1153 -7.81 -4.49 58.69
C ASN A 1153 -6.80 -4.78 57.56
N GLY A 1154 -6.98 -5.86 56.79
CA GLY A 1154 -6.04 -6.27 55.73
C GLY A 1154 -4.73 -6.86 56.26
N GLU A 1155 -4.69 -7.31 57.53
CA GLU A 1155 -3.50 -7.93 58.15
C GLU A 1155 -3.59 -9.47 58.10
N TYR A 1156 -3.55 -10.04 56.90
CA TYR A 1156 -3.89 -11.44 56.64
C TYR A 1156 -2.91 -12.43 57.30
N VAL A 1157 -1.61 -12.19 57.23
CA VAL A 1157 -0.58 -13.05 57.86
C VAL A 1157 -0.75 -13.09 59.37
N ARG A 1158 -1.10 -11.97 60.00
CA ARG A 1158 -1.39 -11.92 61.45
C ARG A 1158 -2.69 -12.63 61.80
N ALA A 1159 -3.70 -12.56 60.94
CA ALA A 1159 -4.93 -13.32 61.11
C ALA A 1159 -4.61 -14.83 61.13
N ILE A 1160 -3.86 -15.32 60.14
CA ILE A 1160 -3.44 -16.73 60.05
C ILE A 1160 -2.66 -17.14 61.30
N LYS A 1161 -1.63 -16.39 61.71
CA LYS A 1161 -0.86 -16.68 62.95
C LYS A 1161 -1.73 -16.76 64.21
N SER A 1162 -2.70 -15.86 64.33
CA SER A 1162 -3.63 -15.85 65.47
C SER A 1162 -4.47 -17.13 65.47
N LEU A 1163 -4.94 -17.56 64.31
CA LEU A 1163 -5.69 -18.80 64.14
C LEU A 1163 -4.82 -20.03 64.41
N GLU A 1164 -3.56 -20.05 63.95
CA GLU A 1164 -2.60 -21.11 64.27
C GLU A 1164 -2.37 -21.26 65.78
N ASP A 1165 -2.29 -20.16 66.54
CA ASP A 1165 -2.19 -20.21 67.99
C ASP A 1165 -3.47 -20.80 68.62
N GLY A 1166 -4.63 -20.51 68.03
CA GLY A 1166 -5.90 -21.18 68.33
C GLY A 1166 -5.83 -22.70 68.10
N ILE A 1167 -5.33 -23.12 66.94
CA ILE A 1167 -5.08 -24.54 66.59
C ILE A 1167 -4.12 -25.18 67.61
N ARG A 1168 -2.99 -24.55 67.93
CA ARG A 1168 -2.03 -25.05 68.94
C ARG A 1168 -2.68 -25.23 70.31
N ARG A 1169 -3.63 -24.35 70.67
CA ARG A 1169 -4.36 -24.46 71.94
C ARG A 1169 -5.39 -25.58 71.91
N LEU A 1170 -6.12 -25.74 70.81
CA LEU A 1170 -7.01 -26.88 70.56
C LEU A 1170 -6.24 -28.20 70.64
N GLN A 1171 -5.06 -28.29 70.02
CA GLN A 1171 -4.17 -29.46 70.07
C GLN A 1171 -3.63 -29.77 71.48
N SER A 1172 -3.51 -28.76 72.36
CA SER A 1172 -3.04 -28.94 73.75
C SER A 1172 -4.08 -29.54 74.71
N PHE A 1173 -5.31 -29.76 74.23
CA PHE A 1173 -6.42 -30.29 75.00
C PHE A 1173 -6.36 -31.84 75.11
N GLU A 1174 -5.78 -32.36 76.20
CA GLU A 1174 -5.70 -33.82 76.46
C GLU A 1174 -7.08 -34.45 76.74
N ARG A 1175 -7.64 -35.22 75.79
CA ARG A 1175 -8.59 -36.30 76.13
C ARG A 1175 -7.81 -37.45 76.79
N LYS A 1176 -8.12 -37.75 78.05
CA LYS A 1176 -7.51 -38.89 78.77
C LYS A 1176 -7.95 -40.23 78.18
N GLN A 1177 -7.11 -40.85 77.34
CA GLN A 1177 -6.71 -42.27 77.49
C GLN A 1177 -5.43 -42.66 76.70
N GLU A 1178 -4.41 -43.04 77.48
CA GLU A 1178 -3.24 -43.91 77.27
C GLU A 1178 -2.39 -43.86 75.96
N GLY A 1179 -1.27 -43.15 76.01
CA GLY A 1179 0.03 -43.83 76.13
C GLY A 1179 1.08 -43.73 75.01
N LEU A 1180 0.74 -43.33 73.77
CA LEU A 1180 1.67 -43.38 72.63
C LEU A 1180 2.27 -42.02 72.20
N LEU A 1181 1.62 -40.90 72.56
CA LEU A 1181 1.97 -39.52 72.12
C LEU A 1181 3.35 -39.02 72.62
N VAL A 1182 3.83 -39.54 73.75
CA VAL A 1182 5.12 -39.13 74.35
C VAL A 1182 6.32 -39.66 73.52
N LEU A 1183 6.14 -40.73 72.75
CA LEU A 1183 7.19 -41.29 71.89
C LEU A 1183 7.31 -40.56 70.54
N ALA A 1184 6.21 -40.03 69.98
CA ALA A 1184 6.20 -39.25 68.74
C ALA A 1184 6.84 -37.85 68.89
N ILE A 1185 6.55 -37.17 69.99
CA ILE A 1185 7.06 -35.81 70.28
C ILE A 1185 8.57 -35.78 70.51
N THR A 1186 9.16 -36.89 71.00
CA THR A 1186 10.62 -36.99 71.21
C THR A 1186 11.37 -37.25 69.89
N GLY A 1187 10.71 -37.79 68.85
CA GLY A 1187 11.28 -38.01 67.52
C GLY A 1187 11.37 -36.72 66.69
N LEU A 1188 10.35 -35.88 66.73
CA LEU A 1188 10.26 -34.58 66.02
C LEU A 1188 11.35 -33.59 66.44
N LEU A 1189 11.75 -33.58 67.71
CA LEU A 1189 12.82 -32.71 68.22
C LEU A 1189 14.25 -33.14 67.82
N VAL A 1190 14.48 -34.43 67.57
CA VAL A 1190 15.81 -34.96 67.19
C VAL A 1190 16.03 -34.88 65.66
N LEU A 1191 14.97 -34.97 64.86
CA LEU A 1191 15.04 -34.86 63.40
C LEU A 1191 15.13 -33.41 62.91
N GLY A 1192 14.49 -32.45 63.59
CA GLY A 1192 14.65 -31.02 63.28
C GLY A 1192 16.08 -30.49 63.44
N ILE A 1193 16.88 -31.08 64.33
CA ILE A 1193 18.31 -30.72 64.50
C ILE A 1193 19.20 -31.36 63.42
N ILE A 1194 18.82 -32.51 62.87
CA ILE A 1194 19.58 -33.22 61.81
C ILE A 1194 19.25 -32.62 60.43
N ALA A 1195 18.01 -32.21 60.18
CA ALA A 1195 17.60 -31.48 58.96
C ALA A 1195 18.29 -30.10 58.86
N LEU A 1196 18.44 -29.38 59.98
CA LEU A 1196 19.20 -28.12 60.08
C LEU A 1196 20.71 -28.27 59.79
N TYR A 1197 21.28 -29.47 59.95
CA TYR A 1197 22.70 -29.74 59.64
C TYR A 1197 22.92 -30.12 58.16
N LEU A 1198 21.88 -30.62 57.47
CA LEU A 1198 21.97 -31.03 56.06
C LEU A 1198 21.55 -29.92 55.08
N LEU A 1199 20.66 -29.00 55.47
CA LEU A 1199 20.30 -27.81 54.66
C LEU A 1199 21.40 -26.73 54.60
N ARG A 1200 22.47 -26.84 55.41
CA ARG A 1200 23.62 -25.91 55.33
C ARG A 1200 24.62 -26.25 54.20
N ASP A 1201 24.57 -27.46 53.63
CA ASP A 1201 25.58 -27.94 52.65
C ASP A 1201 25.10 -27.91 51.18
N GLN A 1202 23.94 -27.29 50.88
CA GLN A 1202 23.43 -27.07 49.51
C GLN A 1202 23.37 -25.59 49.10
N ILE A 1203 24.38 -24.81 49.51
CA ILE A 1203 24.70 -23.56 48.82
C ILE A 1203 25.59 -23.92 47.61
N PRO A 1204 25.18 -23.68 46.35
CA PRO A 1204 26.11 -23.67 45.23
C PRO A 1204 27.23 -22.68 45.57
N LYS A 1205 28.49 -23.14 45.57
CA LYS A 1205 29.67 -22.32 45.93
C LYS A 1205 29.98 -21.19 44.95
N ASP A 1206 29.04 -20.83 44.08
CA ASP A 1206 29.25 -19.93 42.96
C ASP A 1206 28.64 -18.53 43.18
N LEU A 1207 28.02 -18.25 44.33
CA LEU A 1207 27.50 -16.92 44.71
C LEU A 1207 28.13 -16.35 46.00
N LEU A 1208 29.46 -16.44 46.14
CA LEU A 1208 30.21 -15.55 47.03
C LEU A 1208 30.76 -14.36 46.23
N PRO A 1209 30.57 -13.10 46.67
CA PRO A 1209 31.17 -11.96 45.98
C PRO A 1209 32.70 -12.05 46.06
N LYS A 1210 33.35 -12.09 44.89
CA LYS A 1210 34.81 -11.92 44.77
C LYS A 1210 35.16 -10.51 45.27
N LYS A 1211 35.58 -10.43 46.54
CA LYS A 1211 36.15 -9.22 47.15
C LYS A 1211 37.36 -8.73 46.36
N GLU A 1212 37.40 -7.41 46.20
CA GLU A 1212 38.44 -6.56 45.65
C GLU A 1212 39.88 -7.02 45.97
N GLU A 1213 40.74 -7.04 44.95
CA GLU A 1213 42.19 -6.89 45.12
C GLU A 1213 42.72 -5.78 44.19
N LYS A 1214 42.74 -4.54 44.69
CA LYS A 1214 43.51 -3.43 44.10
C LYS A 1214 44.79 -3.16 44.91
N LYS A 1215 45.91 -3.17 44.16
CA LYS A 1215 47.23 -2.51 44.36
C LYS A 1215 48.38 -3.29 45.03
N TYR A 1216 49.38 -3.70 44.22
CA TYR A 1216 50.63 -2.93 43.97
C TYR A 1216 51.68 -3.83 43.26
N LYS A 1217 52.10 -3.47 42.02
CA LYS A 1217 53.53 -3.30 41.70
C LYS A 1217 53.74 -2.51 40.40
N LYS A 1218 54.56 -1.47 40.55
CA LYS A 1218 54.97 -0.46 39.58
C LYS A 1218 56.27 -0.91 38.88
N LEU A 1219 56.48 -0.37 37.67
CA LEU A 1219 57.75 -0.11 36.94
C LEU A 1219 58.35 -1.18 35.99
N LYS A 1220 58.22 -0.96 34.67
CA LYS A 1220 59.23 -0.34 33.76
C LYS A 1220 58.69 -0.35 32.31
N ARG A 1221 58.43 0.82 31.69
CA ARG A 1221 59.26 1.52 30.66
C ARG A 1221 59.52 0.71 29.36
N GLU A 1222 58.78 1.09 28.30
CA GLU A 1222 59.12 1.34 26.87
C GLU A 1222 60.57 1.09 26.37
N PRO A 1223 60.83 0.90 25.05
CA PRO A 1223 60.27 1.69 23.92
C PRO A 1223 60.09 0.90 22.58
N PRO A 1224 60.05 1.53 21.37
CA PRO A 1224 58.88 1.86 20.55
C PRO A 1224 58.82 1.05 19.22
N SER A 1225 57.92 1.48 18.33
CA SER A 1225 57.49 0.91 17.04
C SER A 1225 58.59 0.55 16.02
N PRO A 1226 58.22 -0.13 14.93
CA PRO A 1226 57.85 0.57 13.69
C PRO A 1226 56.35 0.73 13.50
#